data_AF-A0A4S4EKR2-F1
#
_entry.id   AF-A0A4S4EKR2-F1
#
_cell.length_a   1.000
_cell.length_b   1.000
_cell.length_c   1.000
_cell.angle_alpha   90.00
_cell.angle_beta   90.00
_cell.angle_gamma   90.00
#
_symmetry.space_group_name_H-M   'P 1'
#
loop_
_entity.id
_entity.type
_entity.pdbx_description
1 polymer ?
#
loop_
_entity_poly.entity_id
_entity_poly.type
_entity_poly.pdbx_seq_one_letter_code
_entity_poly.pdbx_strand_id
1 'polypeptide(L)'
;MESSLASIQALVDQIKQEMFSTSNFYSFVSPSAYDTAWIAMVPHIQQSGCPMFKGYLDWVLNNQKEEGFWGEVGNDGLPTIDSLPTTLACMVALKTWGVGQNNIKKGLEFIHANSKMLLKLKGCHLPRWFAIVFPAMVELAQAAGLEVVFPIEIERVISNISFQRQQILETEELVDKYHYPPLLSYLEALPPSYVIHSEDIVMNLSEDGSLFQSPSATAHAFLATRNQKCMDYIESLVQRCPNGVPPMYPVDAELISLCMVNQIQRLGLAEHFTKEIEEILEHIYWTYKNQELEVTKVNLVPAKIFKDSLAFRLLRMHGYDVTPRSFCWFLYQEDIMVHMEQNSEYFASALYNVNRATDLMFSGEFELEQARLFSSKLLEKVLALKNETDNLAILPNFHRVIEHELGLPWIARLDHLDHRMWIEENKVDTLWIGKACFYRLSCKHNDKLMQLAVENYEFRQSIYRNELDELKRWSKEWGLSDMGFGREKTTYCYFAVASSTSLPHNSIARMIVAKSAILVTVADDFFDMEGSLNDLQNLTLAVQRWDGKGLSGHGKIIFCALDNFVSDIAAKHLHQKGSDIMENLQDMKEIAVGKKNLVMLYLNENPLADMEKSIAYVKEMLDEKKKELLKHALIDGFNDLPKPCKHFHLSCLKVFQMFFNSNNVYDSTADLLHDIKKAIYIPLEYQIPKPLKPLRPLPTKHNNESSKVQACFIKTFKYQGTKKFIGQQFTRTNSRIEDMNISKCYSIFIDNLLDQTWNWWLRRVFSRCGTIVDAFIPFKRRRFSNSKFRYVNWNLTDVKGVRNYPPIH
;
A
#
# COMPACT_ATOMS: atom_id res chain seq x y z
N MET A 1 6.12 -26.31 0.38
CA MET A 1 4.79 -25.78 0.76
C MET A 1 4.60 -25.86 2.26
N GLU A 2 4.42 -27.05 2.85
CA GLU A 2 4.20 -27.22 4.32
C GLU A 2 5.23 -26.48 5.20
N SER A 3 6.52 -26.59 4.89
CA SER A 3 7.60 -25.88 5.61
C SER A 3 7.51 -24.35 5.55
N SER A 4 6.99 -23.80 4.45
CA SER A 4 6.80 -22.36 4.26
C SER A 4 5.56 -21.88 5.03
N LEU A 5 4.49 -22.66 4.99
CA LEU A 5 3.26 -22.37 5.74
C LEU A 5 3.51 -22.36 7.26
N ALA A 6 4.36 -23.25 7.76
CA ALA A 6 4.78 -23.25 9.16
C ALA A 6 5.60 -22.01 9.56
N SER A 7 6.45 -21.50 8.66
CA SER A 7 7.20 -20.24 8.86
C SER A 7 6.25 -19.04 8.94
N ILE A 8 5.34 -18.93 7.96
CA ILE A 8 4.30 -17.91 7.88
C ILE A 8 3.44 -17.90 9.15
N GLN A 9 2.95 -19.07 9.60
CA GLN A 9 2.12 -19.15 10.82
C GLN A 9 2.89 -18.71 12.07
N ALA A 10 4.14 -19.14 12.24
CA ALA A 10 4.96 -18.73 13.40
C ALA A 10 5.20 -17.21 13.44
N LEU A 11 5.39 -16.56 12.28
CA LEU A 11 5.47 -15.11 12.17
C LEU A 11 4.13 -14.42 12.48
N VAL A 12 3.01 -14.96 11.98
CA VAL A 12 1.66 -14.45 12.28
C VAL A 12 1.38 -14.51 13.78
N ASP A 13 1.65 -15.63 14.44
CA ASP A 13 1.42 -15.83 15.87
C ASP A 13 2.31 -14.88 16.71
N GLN A 14 3.57 -14.69 16.30
CA GLN A 14 4.47 -13.71 16.92
C GLN A 14 3.95 -12.27 16.75
N ILE A 15 3.45 -11.91 15.57
CA ILE A 15 2.92 -10.56 15.31
C ILE A 15 1.62 -10.31 16.08
N LYS A 16 0.74 -11.31 16.25
CA LYS A 16 -0.45 -11.22 17.13
C LYS A 16 -0.06 -10.94 18.58
N GLN A 17 0.97 -11.63 19.09
CA GLN A 17 1.49 -11.39 20.44
C GLN A 17 2.17 -10.02 20.59
N GLU A 18 3.00 -9.60 19.63
CA GLU A 18 3.78 -8.36 19.73
C GLU A 18 3.04 -7.08 19.32
N MET A 19 2.00 -7.15 18.47
CA MET A 19 1.30 -5.96 17.96
C MET A 19 -0.14 -5.79 18.45
N PHE A 20 -0.82 -6.87 18.85
CA PHE A 20 -2.25 -6.83 19.19
C PHE A 20 -2.55 -7.21 20.66
N SER A 21 -1.60 -7.83 21.37
CA SER A 21 -1.77 -8.18 22.78
C SER A 21 -1.28 -7.09 23.75
N THR A 22 -0.73 -5.98 23.24
CA THR A 22 -0.16 -4.87 24.03
C THR A 22 -1.07 -3.65 24.02
N SER A 23 -1.55 -3.21 25.19
CA SER A 23 -2.38 -2.00 25.34
C SER A 23 -1.61 -0.67 25.19
N ASN A 24 -0.29 -0.72 24.96
CA ASN A 24 0.56 0.47 24.83
C ASN A 24 0.77 0.86 23.35
N PHE A 25 -0.23 1.46 22.72
CA PHE A 25 -0.14 1.90 21.32
C PHE A 25 1.05 2.83 21.02
N TYR A 26 1.59 3.52 22.03
CA TYR A 26 2.77 4.38 21.88
C TYR A 26 4.05 3.63 21.55
N SER A 27 4.16 2.31 21.79
CA SER A 27 5.31 1.52 21.31
C SER A 27 5.34 1.30 19.80
N PHE A 28 4.27 1.68 19.08
CA PHE A 28 4.26 1.65 17.61
C PHE A 28 4.81 2.93 16.98
N VAL A 29 5.16 3.96 17.75
CA VAL A 29 5.74 5.22 17.23
C VAL A 29 7.26 5.20 17.42
N SER A 30 8.03 5.53 16.37
CA SER A 30 9.50 5.65 16.50
C SER A 30 9.92 6.82 17.41
N PRO A 31 10.95 6.65 18.26
CA PRO A 31 11.47 7.74 19.07
C PRO A 31 12.25 8.76 18.21
N SER A 32 11.91 10.03 18.36
CA SER A 32 12.70 11.16 17.86
C SER A 32 13.92 11.39 18.75
N ALA A 33 15.10 11.09 18.24
CA ALA A 33 16.35 11.44 18.92
C ALA A 33 16.54 12.96 19.07
N TYR A 34 15.94 13.76 18.17
CA TYR A 34 15.97 15.23 18.23
C TYR A 34 15.20 15.75 19.46
N ASP A 35 13.95 15.32 19.62
CA ASP A 35 13.10 15.72 20.74
C ASP A 35 13.60 15.13 22.07
N THR A 36 14.13 13.89 22.03
CA THR A 36 14.77 13.26 23.20
C THR A 36 16.01 14.03 23.66
N ALA A 37 16.81 14.55 22.73
CA ALA A 37 17.95 15.42 23.06
C ALA A 37 17.51 16.76 23.68
N TRP A 38 16.42 17.36 23.18
CA TRP A 38 15.87 18.59 23.76
C TRP A 38 15.37 18.41 25.20
N ILE A 39 14.69 17.30 25.51
CA ILE A 39 14.30 17.00 26.89
C ILE A 39 15.52 16.66 27.77
N ALA A 40 16.51 15.95 27.22
CA ALA A 40 17.77 15.65 27.93
C ALA A 40 18.57 16.91 28.33
N MET A 41 18.34 18.06 27.68
CA MET A 41 18.94 19.34 28.06
C MET A 41 18.23 20.08 29.20
N VAL A 42 17.05 19.64 29.65
CA VAL A 42 16.33 20.31 30.74
C VAL A 42 17.09 20.15 32.08
N PRO A 43 17.51 21.24 32.74
CA PRO A 43 18.28 21.19 33.98
C PRO A 43 17.36 20.93 35.18
N HIS A 44 17.87 20.21 36.19
CA HIS A 44 17.12 19.97 37.43
C HIS A 44 16.90 21.28 38.20
N ILE A 45 15.63 21.58 38.51
CA ILE A 45 15.17 22.82 39.18
C ILE A 45 15.90 23.12 40.51
N GLN A 46 16.38 22.08 41.22
CA GLN A 46 16.94 22.19 42.57
C GLN A 46 18.43 21.84 42.66
N GLN A 47 19.01 21.19 41.64
CA GLN A 47 20.39 20.71 41.65
C GLN A 47 21.13 21.22 40.41
N SER A 48 22.07 22.16 40.62
CA SER A 48 22.89 22.70 39.54
C SER A 48 23.85 21.64 38.98
N GLY A 49 23.97 21.59 37.65
CA GLY A 49 24.93 20.72 36.96
C GLY A 49 24.45 19.29 36.67
N CYS A 50 23.17 18.98 36.83
CA CYS A 50 22.61 17.68 36.40
C CYS A 50 21.31 17.82 35.57
N PRO A 51 21.07 16.89 34.62
CA PRO A 51 19.82 16.83 33.86
C PRO A 51 18.66 16.42 34.76
N MET A 52 17.49 17.03 34.56
CA MET A 52 16.25 16.61 35.21
C MET A 52 15.84 15.20 34.76
N PHE A 53 16.07 14.88 33.48
CA PHE A 53 15.65 13.62 32.85
C PHE A 53 16.85 12.77 32.41
N LYS A 54 17.67 12.35 33.38
CA LYS A 54 18.90 11.58 33.13
C LYS A 54 18.70 10.38 32.20
N GLY A 55 17.57 9.67 32.30
CA GLY A 55 17.25 8.52 31.45
C GLY A 55 17.29 8.84 29.94
N TYR A 56 16.92 10.06 29.53
CA TYR A 56 17.03 10.48 28.13
C TYR A 56 18.46 10.87 27.71
N LEU A 57 19.29 11.37 28.63
CA LEU A 57 20.73 11.56 28.37
C LEU A 57 21.44 10.21 28.22
N ASP A 58 21.12 9.26 29.12
CA ASP A 58 21.59 7.87 29.03
C ASP A 58 21.06 7.20 27.75
N TRP A 59 19.85 7.52 27.28
CA TRP A 59 19.34 7.06 25.97
C TRP A 59 20.16 7.63 24.80
N VAL A 60 20.42 8.95 24.76
CA VAL A 60 21.20 9.59 23.68
C VAL A 60 22.62 9.01 23.63
N LEU A 61 23.27 8.78 24.77
CA LEU A 61 24.58 8.13 24.85
C LEU A 61 24.63 6.74 24.16
N ASN A 62 23.54 5.97 24.25
CA ASN A 62 23.49 4.56 23.83
C ASN A 62 22.81 4.33 22.46
N ASN A 63 22.17 5.34 21.86
CA ASN A 63 21.41 5.19 20.59
C ASN A 63 22.07 5.85 19.36
N GLN A 64 23.37 6.11 19.41
CA GLN A 64 24.15 6.53 18.23
C GLN A 64 24.35 5.33 17.29
N LYS A 65 24.09 5.51 15.99
CA LYS A 65 24.35 4.50 14.96
C LYS A 65 25.87 4.29 14.77
N GLU A 66 26.32 3.18 14.19
CA GLU A 66 27.76 2.86 14.10
C GLU A 66 28.57 3.94 13.35
N GLU A 67 27.95 4.49 12.29
CA GLU A 67 28.43 5.55 11.40
C GLU A 67 28.50 6.95 12.06
N GLY A 68 28.05 7.08 13.31
CA GLY A 68 28.23 8.28 14.12
C GLY A 68 27.05 9.26 14.18
N PHE A 69 25.93 8.95 13.54
CA PHE A 69 24.73 9.81 13.57
C PHE A 69 23.67 9.35 14.59
N TRP A 70 22.74 10.25 14.85
CA TRP A 70 21.43 9.97 15.44
C TRP A 70 20.33 10.42 14.47
N GLY A 71 19.15 9.82 14.61
CA GLY A 71 18.09 9.86 13.59
C GLY A 71 17.87 8.45 13.05
N GLU A 72 16.99 8.31 12.06
CA GLU A 72 16.72 7.00 11.46
C GLU A 72 17.40 6.82 10.10
N VAL A 73 17.55 5.57 9.71
CA VAL A 73 17.92 5.22 8.33
C VAL A 73 16.70 5.34 7.41
N GLY A 74 16.97 5.66 6.15
CA GLY A 74 16.07 5.40 5.04
C GLY A 74 16.09 3.92 4.65
N ASN A 75 15.16 3.54 3.78
CA ASN A 75 14.96 2.14 3.35
C ASN A 75 16.11 1.56 2.51
N ASP A 76 17.09 2.38 2.11
CA ASP A 76 18.37 2.01 1.51
C ASP A 76 19.48 1.72 2.54
N GLY A 77 19.17 1.88 3.84
CA GLY A 77 20.13 1.78 4.94
C GLY A 77 21.00 3.02 5.13
N LEU A 78 20.77 4.11 4.37
CA LEU A 78 21.53 5.34 4.48
C LEU A 78 20.87 6.32 5.48
N PRO A 79 21.64 7.23 6.12
CA PRO A 79 21.07 8.36 6.85
C PRO A 79 20.17 9.21 5.94
N THR A 80 19.13 9.83 6.50
CA THR A 80 18.33 10.84 5.77
C THR A 80 18.78 12.27 6.13
N ILE A 81 18.17 13.30 5.53
CA ILE A 81 18.45 14.70 5.90
C ILE A 81 18.13 15.00 7.37
N ASP A 82 17.16 14.30 7.98
CA ASP A 82 16.82 14.41 9.42
C ASP A 82 18.04 14.18 10.34
N SER A 83 18.96 13.33 9.90
CA SER A 83 20.13 12.90 10.65
C SER A 83 21.13 14.04 10.88
N LEU A 84 21.08 15.11 10.07
CA LEU A 84 21.93 16.30 10.25
C LEU A 84 21.53 17.13 11.50
N PRO A 85 20.33 17.76 11.59
CA PRO A 85 19.92 18.48 12.79
C PRO A 85 19.79 17.56 14.02
N THR A 86 19.39 16.30 13.82
CA THR A 86 19.26 15.33 14.92
C THR A 86 20.61 15.02 15.57
N THR A 87 21.67 14.80 14.76
CA THR A 87 23.04 14.60 15.27
C THR A 87 23.57 15.84 15.96
N LEU A 88 23.31 17.04 15.41
CA LEU A 88 23.70 18.30 16.05
C LEU A 88 23.04 18.47 17.44
N ALA A 89 21.70 18.30 17.54
CA ALA A 89 20.98 18.37 18.81
C ALA A 89 21.48 17.34 19.84
N CYS A 90 21.74 16.10 19.41
CA CYS A 90 22.30 15.06 20.29
C CYS A 90 23.70 15.42 20.78
N MET A 91 24.58 15.94 19.92
CA MET A 91 25.92 16.39 20.34
C MET A 91 25.86 17.56 21.32
N VAL A 92 24.93 18.50 21.15
CA VAL A 92 24.70 19.60 22.11
C VAL A 92 24.24 19.03 23.45
N ALA A 93 23.26 18.13 23.49
CA ALA A 93 22.79 17.53 24.73
C ALA A 93 23.92 16.80 25.50
N LEU A 94 24.80 16.09 24.80
CA LEU A 94 25.99 15.47 25.40
C LEU A 94 27.00 16.51 25.92
N LYS A 95 27.26 17.56 25.13
CA LYS A 95 28.18 18.65 25.43
C LYS A 95 27.75 19.46 26.66
N THR A 96 26.46 19.78 26.78
CA THR A 96 25.85 20.49 27.91
C THR A 96 26.14 19.84 29.27
N TRP A 97 26.22 18.50 29.30
CA TRP A 97 26.49 17.73 30.52
C TRP A 97 27.92 17.16 30.61
N GLY A 98 28.81 17.52 29.67
CA GLY A 98 30.22 17.09 29.68
C GLY A 98 30.43 15.58 29.45
N VAL A 99 29.47 14.90 28.84
CA VAL A 99 29.49 13.44 28.59
C VAL A 99 29.68 13.11 27.12
N GLY A 100 29.90 11.82 26.80
CA GLY A 100 29.82 11.32 25.42
C GLY A 100 30.87 11.88 24.45
N GLN A 101 32.05 12.30 24.92
CA GLN A 101 33.08 12.93 24.08
C GLN A 101 33.47 12.11 22.82
N ASN A 102 33.46 10.78 22.92
CA ASN A 102 33.69 9.88 21.77
C ASN A 102 32.51 9.90 20.77
N ASN A 103 31.28 9.96 21.28
CA ASN A 103 30.07 10.09 20.46
C ASN A 103 30.05 11.45 19.74
N ILE A 104 30.41 12.54 20.44
CA ILE A 104 30.55 13.88 19.84
C ILE A 104 31.58 13.88 18.71
N LYS A 105 32.76 13.27 18.93
CA LYS A 105 33.77 13.13 17.88
C LYS A 105 33.21 12.42 16.64
N LYS A 106 32.56 11.26 16.83
CA LYS A 106 31.90 10.52 15.73
C LYS A 106 30.84 11.34 15.01
N GLY A 107 30.06 12.14 15.73
CA GLY A 107 29.03 13.00 15.15
C GLY A 107 29.60 14.12 14.28
N LEU A 108 30.71 14.75 14.71
CA LEU A 108 31.42 15.74 13.90
C LEU A 108 32.03 15.11 12.63
N GLU A 109 32.65 13.93 12.76
CA GLU A 109 33.15 13.14 11.62
C GLU A 109 32.02 12.80 10.62
N PHE A 110 30.85 12.41 11.14
CA PHE A 110 29.65 12.15 10.33
C PHE A 110 29.14 13.39 9.59
N ILE A 111 28.96 14.52 10.29
CA ILE A 111 28.45 15.77 9.71
C ILE A 111 29.37 16.25 8.57
N HIS A 112 30.68 16.26 8.81
CA HIS A 112 31.66 16.65 7.78
C HIS A 112 31.63 15.71 6.57
N ALA A 113 31.58 14.39 6.77
CA ALA A 113 31.62 13.42 5.68
C ALA A 113 30.31 13.37 4.85
N ASN A 114 29.14 13.46 5.50
CA ASN A 114 27.85 13.11 4.87
C ASN A 114 27.01 14.31 4.45
N SER A 115 27.18 15.50 5.04
CA SER A 115 26.41 16.71 4.68
C SER A 115 26.42 17.00 3.18
N LYS A 116 27.59 16.88 2.53
CA LYS A 116 27.76 17.05 1.09
C LYS A 116 26.97 16.05 0.23
N MET A 117 26.75 14.83 0.73
CA MET A 117 25.92 13.84 0.06
C MET A 117 24.43 14.14 0.31
N LEU A 118 24.04 14.27 1.58
CA LEU A 118 22.65 14.41 2.01
C LEU A 118 21.96 15.67 1.45
N LEU A 119 22.67 16.79 1.41
CA LEU A 119 22.14 18.03 0.85
C LEU A 119 22.08 17.99 -0.69
N LYS A 120 23.05 17.38 -1.38
CA LYS A 120 23.05 17.30 -2.85
C LYS A 120 22.09 16.27 -3.42
N LEU A 121 21.77 15.21 -2.67
CA LEU A 121 20.71 14.23 -2.99
C LEU A 121 19.27 14.79 -2.89
N LYS A 122 19.11 16.06 -2.50
CA LYS A 122 17.81 16.75 -2.37
C LYS A 122 17.71 18.06 -3.17
N GLY A 123 18.69 18.34 -4.04
CA GLY A 123 18.69 19.55 -4.87
C GLY A 123 18.70 20.87 -4.07
N CYS A 124 18.02 21.89 -4.59
CA CYS A 124 18.07 23.27 -4.07
C CYS A 124 16.87 23.68 -3.19
N HIS A 125 15.86 22.81 -3.04
CA HIS A 125 14.61 23.10 -2.33
C HIS A 125 14.38 22.05 -1.24
N LEU A 126 14.88 22.37 -0.05
CA LEU A 126 14.75 21.53 1.13
C LEU A 126 13.41 21.81 1.84
N PRO A 127 12.86 20.84 2.60
CA PRO A 127 11.59 21.03 3.30
C PRO A 127 11.61 22.22 4.27
N ARG A 128 10.50 22.96 4.42
CA ARG A 128 10.39 24.10 5.36
C ARG A 128 10.91 23.78 6.76
N TRP A 129 10.50 22.65 7.35
CA TRP A 129 10.94 22.25 8.69
C TRP A 129 12.46 22.10 8.78
N PHE A 130 13.11 21.65 7.70
CA PHE A 130 14.56 21.51 7.63
C PHE A 130 15.23 22.88 7.48
N ALA A 131 14.66 23.77 6.66
CA ALA A 131 15.13 25.14 6.54
C ALA A 131 15.05 25.91 7.88
N ILE A 132 14.00 25.70 8.68
CA ILE A 132 13.88 26.28 10.03
C ILE A 132 14.91 25.65 10.98
N VAL A 133 14.93 24.30 11.10
CA VAL A 133 15.63 23.61 12.18
C VAL A 133 17.14 23.45 11.92
N PHE A 134 17.58 23.17 10.69
CA PHE A 134 18.99 22.83 10.44
C PHE A 134 19.96 23.99 10.73
N PRO A 135 19.75 25.24 10.26
CA PRO A 135 20.60 26.37 10.62
C PRO A 135 20.58 26.65 12.13
N ALA A 136 19.41 26.54 12.77
CA ALA A 136 19.27 26.72 14.20
C ALA A 136 20.10 25.71 15.02
N MET A 137 20.19 24.45 14.58
CA MET A 137 21.02 23.45 15.24
C MET A 137 22.52 23.65 14.99
N VAL A 138 22.91 24.28 13.87
CA VAL A 138 24.30 24.70 13.64
C VAL A 138 24.67 25.86 14.56
N GLU A 139 23.80 26.87 14.65
CA GLU A 139 23.93 28.02 15.58
C GLU A 139 24.04 27.53 17.04
N LEU A 140 23.15 26.63 17.47
CA LEU A 140 23.14 26.03 18.80
C LEU A 140 24.42 25.21 19.09
N ALA A 141 24.88 24.42 18.11
CA ALA A 141 26.11 23.64 18.25
C ALA A 141 27.36 24.54 18.38
N GLN A 142 27.44 25.62 17.60
CA GLN A 142 28.51 26.61 17.70
C GLN A 142 28.46 27.35 19.04
N ALA A 143 27.27 27.76 19.50
CA ALA A 143 27.09 28.38 20.82
C ALA A 143 27.46 27.46 21.99
N ALA A 144 27.24 26.14 21.85
CA ALA A 144 27.68 25.13 22.81
C ALA A 144 29.19 24.83 22.75
N GLY A 145 29.96 25.46 21.86
CA GLY A 145 31.40 25.23 21.70
C GLY A 145 31.71 23.89 21.02
N LEU A 146 30.99 23.57 19.94
CA LEU A 146 31.31 22.49 19.00
C LEU A 146 31.84 23.08 17.68
N GLU A 147 33.00 22.60 17.24
CA GLU A 147 33.62 23.00 15.97
C GLU A 147 32.96 22.29 14.78
N VAL A 148 31.77 22.75 14.39
CA VAL A 148 31.02 22.19 13.26
C VAL A 148 31.63 22.68 11.93
N VAL A 149 32.42 21.81 11.29
CA VAL A 149 33.07 22.07 9.99
C VAL A 149 32.32 21.36 8.87
N PHE A 150 32.01 22.10 7.80
CA PHE A 150 31.39 21.59 6.59
C PHE A 150 32.37 21.62 5.39
N PRO A 151 32.23 20.72 4.40
CA PRO A 151 33.01 20.81 3.17
C PRO A 151 32.72 22.10 2.39
N ILE A 152 33.77 22.74 1.88
CA ILE A 152 33.70 24.03 1.16
C ILE A 152 32.67 24.00 0.02
N GLU A 153 32.52 22.85 -0.66
CA GLU A 153 31.61 22.73 -1.82
C GLU A 153 30.11 22.61 -1.46
N ILE A 154 29.75 22.85 -0.20
CA ILE A 154 28.36 23.10 0.26
C ILE A 154 28.16 24.41 1.05
N GLU A 155 29.17 25.27 1.22
CA GLU A 155 29.00 26.57 1.91
C GLU A 155 27.84 27.38 1.29
N ARG A 156 27.82 27.49 -0.04
CA ARG A 156 26.72 28.16 -0.78
C ARG A 156 25.35 27.51 -0.55
N VAL A 157 25.30 26.19 -0.31
CA VAL A 157 24.04 25.49 0.00
C VAL A 157 23.58 25.85 1.41
N ILE A 158 24.49 25.87 2.38
CA ILE A 158 24.19 26.27 3.76
C ILE A 158 23.71 27.72 3.81
N SER A 159 24.40 28.66 3.15
CA SER A 159 23.95 30.06 3.05
C SER A 159 22.58 30.21 2.39
N ASN A 160 22.25 29.35 1.40
CA ASN A 160 20.93 29.33 0.78
C ASN A 160 19.84 28.82 1.74
N ILE A 161 20.14 27.83 2.58
CA ILE A 161 19.21 27.33 3.61
C ILE A 161 18.98 28.40 4.68
N SER A 162 20.04 29.08 5.15
CA SER A 162 19.89 30.20 6.09
C SER A 162 19.11 31.38 5.50
N PHE A 163 19.26 31.66 4.20
CA PHE A 163 18.44 32.65 3.49
C PHE A 163 16.97 32.20 3.41
N GLN A 164 16.68 30.94 3.08
CA GLN A 164 15.32 30.38 3.11
C GLN A 164 14.70 30.47 4.50
N ARG A 165 15.46 30.19 5.58
CA ARG A 165 15.01 30.38 6.97
C ARG A 165 14.62 31.83 7.25
N GLN A 166 15.44 32.79 6.82
CA GLN A 166 15.15 34.21 7.02
C GLN A 166 13.86 34.62 6.27
N GLN A 167 13.69 34.21 5.02
CA GLN A 167 12.46 34.46 4.27
C GLN A 167 11.21 33.86 4.93
N ILE A 168 11.32 32.66 5.51
CA ILE A 168 10.24 32.03 6.29
C ILE A 168 9.90 32.87 7.52
N LEU A 169 10.90 33.28 8.31
CA LEU A 169 10.71 34.08 9.52
C LEU A 169 10.18 35.51 9.25
N GLU A 170 10.40 36.05 8.05
CA GLU A 170 9.92 37.37 7.62
C GLU A 170 8.51 37.36 7.00
N THR A 171 8.00 36.20 6.56
CA THR A 171 6.74 36.11 5.80
C THR A 171 5.63 35.28 6.47
N GLU A 172 5.96 34.42 7.43
CA GLU A 172 4.98 33.57 8.13
C GLU A 172 4.58 34.13 9.50
N GLU A 173 3.33 33.90 9.90
CA GLU A 173 2.81 34.30 11.21
C GLU A 173 3.33 33.38 12.34
N LEU A 174 3.50 33.95 13.54
CA LEU A 174 3.98 33.21 14.72
C LEU A 174 3.05 32.05 15.13
N VAL A 175 1.74 32.22 14.91
CA VAL A 175 0.67 31.25 15.14
C VAL A 175 -0.27 31.27 13.94
N ASP A 176 -0.47 30.12 13.28
CA ASP A 176 -1.36 29.97 12.13
C ASP A 176 -2.75 29.47 12.57
N LYS A 177 -3.81 30.07 12.03
CA LYS A 177 -5.21 29.66 12.21
C LYS A 177 -5.52 28.28 11.61
N TYR A 178 -4.79 27.85 10.58
CA TYR A 178 -5.10 26.65 9.78
C TYR A 178 -4.29 25.41 10.15
N HIS A 179 -3.41 25.52 11.15
CA HIS A 179 -2.61 24.41 11.68
C HIS A 179 -1.73 23.72 10.61
N TYR A 180 -1.16 24.54 9.72
CA TYR A 180 0.25 24.40 9.36
C TYR A 180 1.08 24.44 10.66
N PRO A 181 2.23 23.76 10.80
CA PRO A 181 2.96 23.76 12.07
C PRO A 181 3.56 25.18 12.21
N PRO A 182 3.05 26.02 13.13
CA PRO A 182 3.36 27.44 13.13
C PRO A 182 4.82 27.66 13.54
N LEU A 183 5.36 28.87 13.37
CA LEU A 183 6.73 29.17 13.81
C LEU A 183 6.92 28.83 15.30
N LEU A 184 5.89 29.06 16.13
CA LEU A 184 5.90 28.70 17.56
C LEU A 184 5.95 27.17 17.85
N SER A 185 5.63 26.30 16.87
CA SER A 185 5.88 24.84 16.99
C SER A 185 7.35 24.44 16.74
N TYR A 186 8.18 25.41 16.31
CA TYR A 186 9.63 25.33 16.20
C TYR A 186 10.31 26.32 17.16
N LEU A 187 9.67 26.65 18.30
CA LEU A 187 10.17 27.61 19.30
C LEU A 187 11.67 27.40 19.63
N GLU A 188 12.12 26.15 19.70
CA GLU A 188 13.50 25.81 20.03
C GLU A 188 14.53 26.08 18.92
N ALA A 189 14.04 26.36 17.71
CA ALA A 189 14.80 26.65 16.50
C ALA A 189 14.61 28.10 15.99
N LEU A 190 13.80 28.92 16.67
CA LEU A 190 13.70 30.35 16.41
C LEU A 190 14.97 31.06 16.94
N PRO A 191 15.56 32.01 16.18
CA PRO A 191 16.80 32.65 16.59
C PRO A 191 16.57 33.63 17.77
N PRO A 192 17.55 33.88 18.66
CA PRO A 192 17.38 34.80 19.79
C PRO A 192 17.07 36.27 19.43
N SER A 193 17.16 36.64 18.15
CA SER A 193 16.74 37.93 17.61
C SER A 193 15.23 38.01 17.30
N TYR A 194 14.53 36.87 17.24
CA TYR A 194 13.09 36.80 17.06
C TYR A 194 12.41 37.01 18.42
N VAL A 195 11.76 38.15 18.60
CA VAL A 195 11.14 38.52 19.89
C VAL A 195 9.84 37.74 20.08
N ILE A 196 9.72 37.04 21.21
CA ILE A 196 8.55 36.24 21.61
C ILE A 196 8.27 36.56 23.07
N HIS A 197 7.02 36.90 23.41
CA HIS A 197 6.66 37.16 24.81
C HIS A 197 6.33 35.85 25.53
N SER A 198 6.54 35.80 26.85
CA SER A 198 6.21 34.60 27.65
C SER A 198 4.70 34.36 27.66
N GLU A 199 3.94 35.43 27.56
CA GLU A 199 2.50 35.49 27.38
C GLU A 199 2.07 34.76 26.10
N ASP A 200 2.74 35.00 24.97
CA ASP A 200 2.43 34.35 23.68
C ASP A 200 2.62 32.83 23.77
N ILE A 201 3.71 32.39 24.41
CA ILE A 201 3.98 30.97 24.66
C ILE A 201 2.86 30.37 25.52
N VAL A 202 2.50 31.02 26.63
CA VAL A 202 1.51 30.50 27.59
C VAL A 202 0.08 30.49 27.03
N MET A 203 -0.29 31.48 26.20
CA MET A 203 -1.61 31.51 25.52
C MET A 203 -1.79 30.38 24.50
N ASN A 204 -0.69 29.82 23.97
CA ASN A 204 -0.71 28.75 22.97
C ASN A 204 -0.41 27.35 23.54
N LEU A 205 -0.32 27.21 24.87
CA LEU A 205 -0.28 25.88 25.49
C LEU A 205 -1.64 25.18 25.37
N SER A 206 -1.58 23.91 24.97
CA SER A 206 -2.74 23.01 24.95
C SER A 206 -3.16 22.62 26.38
N GLU A 207 -4.32 21.98 26.51
CA GLU A 207 -4.87 21.58 27.81
C GLU A 207 -3.96 20.59 28.55
N ASP A 208 -3.29 19.70 27.80
CA ASP A 208 -2.26 18.76 28.24
C ASP A 208 -0.91 19.41 28.61
N GLY A 209 -0.77 20.73 28.42
CA GLY A 209 0.44 21.49 28.68
C GLY A 209 1.48 21.49 27.56
N SER A 210 1.18 20.87 26.42
CA SER A 210 2.06 20.87 25.25
C SER A 210 2.01 22.18 24.47
N LEU A 211 3.13 22.55 23.85
CA LEU A 211 3.17 23.57 22.80
C LEU A 211 3.08 22.87 21.43
N PHE A 212 1.90 22.93 20.82
CA PHE A 212 1.55 22.22 19.57
C PHE A 212 1.95 20.73 19.58
N GLN A 213 1.78 20.04 20.71
CA GLN A 213 2.12 18.62 20.89
C GLN A 213 3.61 18.26 20.60
N SER A 214 4.49 19.25 20.43
CA SER A 214 5.92 19.04 20.11
C SER A 214 6.76 19.01 21.40
N PRO A 215 7.46 17.90 21.71
CA PRO A 215 8.23 17.82 22.96
C PRO A 215 9.44 18.74 22.99
N SER A 216 10.16 18.92 21.87
CA SER A 216 11.25 19.89 21.76
C SER A 216 10.79 21.34 21.99
N ALA A 217 9.69 21.76 21.37
CA ALA A 217 9.14 23.09 21.57
C ALA A 217 8.62 23.29 23.00
N THR A 218 8.00 22.26 23.60
CA THR A 218 7.52 22.31 24.99
C THR A 218 8.67 22.34 26.01
N ALA A 219 9.76 21.62 25.75
CA ALA A 219 10.99 21.71 26.55
C ALA A 219 11.58 23.12 26.52
N HIS A 220 11.64 23.76 25.35
CA HIS A 220 12.09 25.14 25.25
C HIS A 220 11.11 26.13 25.91
N ALA A 221 9.79 25.91 25.77
CA ALA A 221 8.76 26.69 26.46
C ALA A 221 8.92 26.61 27.98
N PHE A 222 9.23 25.45 28.55
CA PHE A 222 9.55 25.31 29.97
C PHE A 222 10.83 26.07 30.36
N LEU A 223 11.90 25.97 29.55
CA LEU A 223 13.16 26.69 29.82
C LEU A 223 12.97 28.21 29.87
N ALA A 224 12.16 28.75 28.96
CA ALA A 224 11.85 30.18 28.87
C ALA A 224 10.87 30.66 29.96
N THR A 225 9.75 29.96 30.17
CA THR A 225 8.62 30.45 30.98
C THR A 225 8.54 29.88 32.40
N ARG A 226 9.18 28.72 32.65
CA ARG A 226 9.01 27.89 33.86
C ARG A 226 7.55 27.51 34.18
N ASN A 227 6.67 27.51 33.18
CA ASN A 227 5.28 27.13 33.36
C ASN A 227 5.14 25.65 33.77
N GLN A 228 4.40 25.38 34.84
CA GLN A 228 4.22 24.03 35.39
C GLN A 228 3.55 23.07 34.39
N LYS A 229 2.60 23.54 33.57
CA LYS A 229 1.94 22.68 32.56
C LYS A 229 2.92 22.05 31.58
N CYS A 230 3.93 22.81 31.16
CA CYS A 230 4.99 22.30 30.29
C CYS A 230 5.80 21.20 30.99
N MET A 231 5.95 21.26 32.31
CA MET A 231 6.60 20.21 33.10
C MET A 231 5.70 18.98 33.24
N ASP A 232 4.43 19.16 33.59
CA ASP A 232 3.43 18.08 33.72
C ASP A 232 3.35 17.24 32.43
N TYR A 233 3.38 17.91 31.27
CA TYR A 233 3.48 17.29 29.96
C TYR A 233 4.75 16.44 29.79
N ILE A 234 5.93 16.99 30.09
CA ILE A 234 7.22 16.29 29.95
C ILE A 234 7.32 15.10 30.92
N GLU A 235 6.81 15.23 32.14
CA GLU A 235 6.74 14.12 33.09
C GLU A 235 5.79 13.01 32.61
N SER A 236 4.67 13.36 31.95
CA SER A 236 3.78 12.37 31.33
C SER A 236 4.48 11.60 30.20
N LEU A 237 5.33 12.27 29.42
CA LEU A 237 6.19 11.65 28.40
C LEU A 237 7.20 10.68 29.03
N VAL A 238 7.88 11.07 30.11
CA VAL A 238 8.84 10.20 30.84
C VAL A 238 8.17 8.92 31.34
N GLN A 239 6.92 8.99 31.82
CA GLN A 239 6.18 7.83 32.29
C GLN A 239 5.72 6.88 31.16
N ARG A 240 5.46 7.41 29.96
CA ARG A 240 4.86 6.66 28.84
C ARG A 240 5.88 6.22 27.77
N CYS A 241 6.95 6.99 27.58
CA CYS A 241 7.95 6.82 26.53
C CYS A 241 9.38 6.70 27.10
N PRO A 242 9.67 5.67 27.95
CA PRO A 242 10.97 5.56 28.63
C PRO A 242 12.17 5.31 27.69
N ASN A 243 11.92 4.90 26.44
CA ASN A 243 12.93 4.54 25.45
C ASN A 243 13.08 5.63 24.36
N GLY A 244 13.09 6.90 24.79
CA GLY A 244 13.05 8.08 23.92
C GLY A 244 11.61 8.50 23.59
N VAL A 245 11.41 9.79 23.34
CA VAL A 245 10.08 10.37 23.04
C VAL A 245 9.79 10.39 21.53
N PRO A 246 8.53 10.26 21.10
CA PRO A 246 8.14 10.53 19.70
C PRO A 246 8.34 12.01 19.33
N PRO A 247 8.31 12.38 18.02
CA PRO A 247 8.36 13.79 17.59
C PRO A 247 7.10 14.60 17.95
N MET A 248 6.01 13.91 18.28
CA MET A 248 4.73 14.49 18.70
C MET A 248 4.05 13.61 19.75
N TYR A 249 3.43 14.21 20.77
CA TYR A 249 2.67 13.53 21.80
C TYR A 249 1.59 14.45 22.42
N PRO A 250 0.44 13.93 22.89
CA PRO A 250 -0.06 12.57 22.71
C PRO A 250 -0.41 12.28 21.25
N VAL A 251 -0.15 11.04 20.81
CA VAL A 251 -0.54 10.56 19.47
C VAL A 251 -1.93 9.92 19.55
N ASP A 252 -2.77 10.18 18.56
CA ASP A 252 -4.10 9.60 18.41
C ASP A 252 -4.02 8.06 18.22
N ALA A 253 -4.58 7.31 19.17
CA ALA A 253 -4.52 5.85 19.21
C ALA A 253 -5.44 5.18 18.18
N GLU A 254 -6.57 5.81 17.82
CA GLU A 254 -7.42 5.32 16.72
C GLU A 254 -6.66 5.44 15.40
N LEU A 255 -5.92 6.54 15.23
CA LEU A 255 -5.14 6.83 14.04
C LEU A 255 -3.92 5.90 13.88
N ILE A 256 -3.23 5.56 14.98
CA ILE A 256 -2.23 4.48 14.99
C ILE A 256 -2.87 3.17 14.53
N SER A 257 -4.04 2.83 15.07
CA SER A 257 -4.76 1.59 14.75
C SER A 257 -5.22 1.53 13.28
N LEU A 258 -5.75 2.63 12.75
CA LEU A 258 -6.10 2.79 11.33
C LEU A 258 -4.86 2.62 10.43
N CYS A 259 -3.72 3.20 10.82
CA CYS A 259 -2.45 3.04 10.12
C CYS A 259 -1.95 1.58 10.14
N MET A 260 -2.06 0.86 11.27
CA MET A 260 -1.75 -0.57 11.36
C MET A 260 -2.60 -1.40 10.41
N VAL A 261 -3.94 -1.25 10.46
CA VAL A 261 -4.89 -1.96 9.58
C VAL A 261 -4.59 -1.65 8.10
N ASN A 262 -4.34 -0.39 7.76
CA ASN A 262 -4.02 0.05 6.40
C ASN A 262 -2.74 -0.61 5.86
N GLN A 263 -1.68 -0.71 6.67
CA GLN A 263 -0.42 -1.34 6.24
C GLN A 263 -0.60 -2.86 6.08
N ILE A 264 -1.30 -3.53 7.00
CA ILE A 264 -1.59 -4.97 6.92
C ILE A 264 -2.44 -5.29 5.67
N GLN A 265 -3.41 -4.44 5.31
CA GLN A 265 -4.12 -4.55 4.03
C GLN A 265 -3.18 -4.35 2.83
N ARG A 266 -2.39 -3.27 2.79
CA ARG A 266 -1.52 -2.92 1.66
C ARG A 266 -0.45 -3.99 1.37
N LEU A 267 0.02 -4.69 2.40
CA LEU A 267 0.97 -5.80 2.28
C LEU A 267 0.32 -7.15 1.93
N GLY A 268 -1.01 -7.20 1.72
CA GLY A 268 -1.73 -8.43 1.38
C GLY A 268 -1.82 -9.44 2.53
N LEU A 269 -1.78 -8.96 3.77
CA LEU A 269 -1.72 -9.79 4.99
C LEU A 269 -3.04 -9.88 5.77
N ALA A 270 -4.06 -9.13 5.38
CA ALA A 270 -5.32 -8.99 6.14
C ALA A 270 -6.00 -10.32 6.51
N GLU A 271 -5.87 -11.37 5.68
CA GLU A 271 -6.44 -12.70 5.96
C GLU A 271 -5.92 -13.30 7.28
N HIS A 272 -4.64 -13.08 7.61
CA HIS A 272 -3.98 -13.59 8.82
C HIS A 272 -4.41 -12.85 10.09
N PHE A 273 -4.94 -11.63 9.95
CA PHE A 273 -5.30 -10.72 11.04
C PHE A 273 -6.79 -10.32 11.01
N THR A 274 -7.64 -11.14 10.38
CA THR A 274 -9.05 -10.81 10.13
C THR A 274 -9.77 -10.40 11.41
N LYS A 275 -9.68 -11.21 12.48
CA LYS A 275 -10.31 -10.93 13.77
C LYS A 275 -9.80 -9.62 14.39
N GLU A 276 -8.49 -9.43 14.41
CA GLU A 276 -7.87 -8.26 15.04
C GLU A 276 -8.20 -6.96 14.29
N ILE A 277 -8.39 -7.04 12.97
CA ILE A 277 -8.88 -5.93 12.16
C ILE A 277 -10.36 -5.65 12.43
N GLU A 278 -11.19 -6.69 12.58
CA GLU A 278 -12.61 -6.56 12.89
C GLU A 278 -12.83 -5.93 14.28
N GLU A 279 -12.11 -6.36 15.32
CA GLU A 279 -12.14 -5.80 16.67
C GLU A 279 -11.73 -4.30 16.70
N ILE A 280 -10.69 -3.92 15.94
CA ILE A 280 -10.25 -2.52 15.81
C ILE A 280 -11.29 -1.66 15.10
N LEU A 281 -11.83 -2.13 13.97
CA LEU A 281 -12.76 -1.34 13.16
C LEU A 281 -14.15 -1.26 13.80
N GLU A 282 -14.59 -2.27 14.55
CA GLU A 282 -15.79 -2.16 15.38
C GLU A 282 -15.63 -1.03 16.41
N HIS A 283 -14.52 -1.00 17.16
CA HIS A 283 -14.29 0.05 18.16
C HIS A 283 -14.34 1.46 17.55
N ILE A 284 -13.66 1.66 16.42
CA ILE A 284 -13.63 2.96 15.71
C ILE A 284 -15.02 3.32 15.16
N TYR A 285 -15.81 2.35 14.69
CA TYR A 285 -17.19 2.59 14.26
C TYR A 285 -18.09 3.01 15.43
N TRP A 286 -17.92 2.41 16.62
CA TRP A 286 -18.62 2.83 17.83
C TRP A 286 -18.24 4.24 18.27
N THR A 287 -16.95 4.64 18.22
CA THR A 287 -16.57 6.05 18.45
C THR A 287 -17.25 6.95 17.43
N TYR A 288 -17.14 6.62 16.14
CA TYR A 288 -17.68 7.42 15.05
C TYR A 288 -19.21 7.60 15.09
N LYS A 289 -19.97 6.63 15.61
CA LYS A 289 -21.43 6.74 15.80
C LYS A 289 -21.84 7.50 17.06
N ASN A 290 -21.01 7.48 18.11
CA ASN A 290 -21.31 8.10 19.41
C ASN A 290 -20.73 9.51 19.57
N GLN A 291 -19.81 9.92 18.71
CA GLN A 291 -19.40 11.32 18.58
C GLN A 291 -20.57 12.16 18.06
N GLU A 292 -21.08 13.05 18.91
CA GLU A 292 -21.61 14.32 18.40
C GLU A 292 -20.51 15.04 17.63
N LEU A 293 -20.86 16.00 16.76
CA LEU A 293 -19.89 16.83 16.04
C LEU A 293 -19.23 17.86 16.97
N GLU A 294 -18.53 17.38 18.00
CA GLU A 294 -17.75 18.21 18.90
C GLU A 294 -16.71 19.00 18.11
N VAL A 295 -16.71 20.32 18.32
CA VAL A 295 -15.70 21.23 17.77
C VAL A 295 -14.43 21.12 18.60
N THR A 296 -13.82 19.93 18.57
CA THR A 296 -12.45 19.72 19.06
C THR A 296 -11.53 20.71 18.36
N LYS A 297 -10.64 21.39 19.12
CA LYS A 297 -9.58 22.20 18.51
C LYS A 297 -8.78 21.31 17.56
N VAL A 298 -8.85 21.61 16.26
CA VAL A 298 -8.23 20.79 15.22
C VAL A 298 -6.74 21.12 15.15
N ASN A 299 -5.99 20.69 16.16
CA ASN A 299 -4.56 21.00 16.36
C ASN A 299 -3.68 20.72 15.13
N LEU A 300 -4.12 19.85 14.22
CA LEU A 300 -3.54 19.59 12.90
C LEU A 300 -4.64 19.26 11.88
N VAL A 301 -4.99 20.19 11.00
CA VAL A 301 -6.01 19.98 9.95
C VAL A 301 -5.67 18.82 8.99
N PRO A 302 -4.44 18.65 8.46
CA PRO A 302 -4.13 17.53 7.57
C PRO A 302 -4.22 16.18 8.27
N ALA A 303 -3.87 16.12 9.56
CA ALA A 303 -3.96 14.91 10.38
C ALA A 303 -5.41 14.44 10.51
N LYS A 304 -6.34 15.38 10.79
CA LYS A 304 -7.77 15.08 10.90
C LYS A 304 -8.35 14.63 9.55
N ILE A 305 -8.06 15.35 8.45
CA ILE A 305 -8.53 14.94 7.10
C ILE A 305 -7.98 13.55 6.73
N PHE A 306 -6.71 13.27 7.05
CA PHE A 306 -6.09 11.96 6.84
C PHE A 306 -6.77 10.87 7.67
N LYS A 307 -7.01 11.11 8.97
CA LYS A 307 -7.72 10.17 9.86
C LYS A 307 -9.11 9.85 9.34
N ASP A 308 -9.92 10.86 9.09
CA ASP A 308 -11.34 10.69 8.80
C ASP A 308 -11.53 10.02 7.43
N SER A 309 -10.73 10.39 6.43
CA SER A 309 -10.77 9.75 5.10
C SER A 309 -10.25 8.31 5.14
N LEU A 310 -9.23 8.01 5.95
CA LEU A 310 -8.74 6.65 6.17
C LEU A 310 -9.75 5.79 6.93
N ALA A 311 -10.38 6.34 7.97
CA ALA A 311 -11.45 5.69 8.74
C ALA A 311 -12.65 5.36 7.84
N PHE A 312 -13.21 6.35 7.14
CA PHE A 312 -14.28 6.15 6.18
C PHE A 312 -13.96 5.05 5.17
N ARG A 313 -12.75 5.08 4.58
CA ARG A 313 -12.33 4.10 3.58
C ARG A 313 -12.22 2.68 4.16
N LEU A 314 -11.60 2.52 5.32
CA LEU A 314 -11.43 1.20 5.95
C LEU A 314 -12.76 0.64 6.45
N LEU A 315 -13.59 1.46 7.12
CA LEU A 315 -14.91 1.08 7.60
C LEU A 315 -15.81 0.63 6.43
N ARG A 316 -15.88 1.41 5.35
CA ARG A 316 -16.67 1.06 4.18
C ARG A 316 -16.14 -0.17 3.44
N MET A 317 -14.81 -0.38 3.37
CA MET A 317 -14.23 -1.63 2.83
C MET A 317 -14.57 -2.87 3.65
N HIS A 318 -14.83 -2.73 4.95
CA HIS A 318 -15.20 -3.83 5.86
C HIS A 318 -16.70 -4.02 6.03
N GLY A 319 -17.53 -3.17 5.40
CA GLY A 319 -18.99 -3.34 5.31
C GLY A 319 -19.82 -2.42 6.21
N TYR A 320 -19.19 -1.52 6.96
CA TYR A 320 -19.85 -0.54 7.82
C TYR A 320 -20.50 0.60 7.01
N ASP A 321 -21.70 1.02 7.41
CA ASP A 321 -22.43 2.14 6.80
C ASP A 321 -22.02 3.49 7.43
N VAL A 322 -21.17 4.20 6.69
CA VAL A 322 -20.56 5.50 7.03
C VAL A 322 -20.88 6.53 5.95
N THR A 323 -21.21 7.76 6.33
CA THR A 323 -21.63 8.82 5.41
C THR A 323 -20.45 9.64 4.89
N PRO A 324 -20.50 10.24 3.68
CA PRO A 324 -19.41 11.08 3.14
C PRO A 324 -19.03 12.25 4.05
N ARG A 325 -20.03 12.84 4.72
CA ARG A 325 -19.87 13.96 5.66
C ARG A 325 -18.95 13.66 6.87
N SER A 326 -18.65 12.38 7.13
CA SER A 326 -17.61 11.94 8.08
C SER A 326 -16.26 12.64 7.87
N PHE A 327 -15.81 12.78 6.63
CA PHE A 327 -14.52 13.34 6.28
C PHE A 327 -14.59 14.50 5.28
N CYS A 328 -15.66 14.60 4.48
CA CYS A 328 -15.88 15.72 3.56
C CYS A 328 -16.23 17.06 4.26
N TRP A 329 -16.08 17.16 5.59
CA TRP A 329 -16.35 18.38 6.35
C TRP A 329 -15.53 19.59 5.86
N PHE A 330 -14.32 19.36 5.34
CA PHE A 330 -13.46 20.42 4.79
C PHE A 330 -14.07 21.12 3.56
N LEU A 331 -14.98 20.48 2.82
CA LEU A 331 -15.69 21.08 1.68
C LEU A 331 -16.68 22.19 2.10
N TYR A 332 -17.00 22.29 3.38
CA TYR A 332 -17.87 23.32 3.95
C TYR A 332 -17.07 24.43 4.67
N GLN A 333 -15.74 24.42 4.54
CA GLN A 333 -14.82 25.36 5.18
C GLN A 333 -13.88 25.96 4.12
N GLU A 334 -14.38 27.00 3.46
CA GLU A 334 -13.72 27.69 2.33
C GLU A 334 -12.30 28.17 2.69
N ASP A 335 -12.09 28.60 3.93
CA ASP A 335 -10.81 29.05 4.44
C ASP A 335 -9.77 27.91 4.53
N ILE A 336 -10.19 26.71 4.94
CA ILE A 336 -9.38 25.49 4.85
C ILE A 336 -9.15 25.10 3.38
N MET A 337 -10.16 25.15 2.51
CA MET A 337 -9.99 24.81 1.10
C MET A 337 -8.94 25.70 0.42
N VAL A 338 -9.00 27.02 0.63
CA VAL A 338 -8.02 27.98 0.11
C VAL A 338 -6.61 27.69 0.64
N HIS A 339 -6.48 27.41 1.95
CA HIS A 339 -5.20 27.05 2.54
C HIS A 339 -4.64 25.72 1.99
N MET A 340 -5.50 24.74 1.67
CA MET A 340 -5.14 23.49 0.98
C MET A 340 -4.71 23.72 -0.49
N GLU A 341 -5.39 24.61 -1.22
CA GLU A 341 -5.01 24.97 -2.60
C GLU A 341 -3.65 25.66 -2.66
N GLN A 342 -3.35 26.52 -1.68
CA GLN A 342 -2.07 27.19 -1.53
C GLN A 342 -0.97 26.17 -1.18
N ASN A 343 -1.17 25.40 -0.10
CA ASN A 343 -0.16 24.51 0.50
C ASN A 343 -0.31 23.04 0.05
N SER A 344 -0.57 22.80 -1.23
CA SER A 344 -0.93 21.47 -1.74
C SER A 344 0.10 20.36 -1.49
N GLU A 345 1.40 20.68 -1.41
CA GLU A 345 2.44 19.71 -1.01
C GLU A 345 2.29 19.24 0.45
N TYR A 346 1.99 20.17 1.37
CA TYR A 346 1.72 19.87 2.77
C TYR A 346 0.49 18.95 2.87
N PHE A 347 -0.58 19.26 2.14
CA PHE A 347 -1.78 18.40 2.16
C PHE A 347 -1.67 17.10 1.35
N ALA A 348 -0.58 16.84 0.61
CA ALA A 348 -0.48 15.70 -0.33
C ALA A 348 -0.80 14.33 0.29
N SER A 349 -0.36 14.06 1.53
CA SER A 349 -0.69 12.80 2.23
C SER A 349 -2.17 12.66 2.59
N ALA A 350 -2.83 13.77 2.94
CA ALA A 350 -4.26 13.81 3.24
C ALA A 350 -5.08 13.74 1.94
N LEU A 351 -4.73 14.53 0.94
CA LEU A 351 -5.33 14.53 -0.41
C LEU A 351 -5.28 13.14 -1.06
N TYR A 352 -4.16 12.41 -0.90
CA TYR A 352 -4.02 11.03 -1.37
C TYR A 352 -5.04 10.07 -0.72
N ASN A 353 -5.28 10.20 0.59
CA ASN A 353 -6.28 9.35 1.28
C ASN A 353 -7.72 9.80 0.99
N VAL A 354 -7.96 11.11 0.81
CA VAL A 354 -9.24 11.65 0.31
C VAL A 354 -9.55 11.07 -1.08
N ASN A 355 -8.63 11.16 -2.04
CA ASN A 355 -8.83 10.60 -3.39
C ASN A 355 -9.19 9.11 -3.32
N ARG A 356 -8.48 8.33 -2.50
CA ARG A 356 -8.74 6.89 -2.25
C ARG A 356 -10.04 6.60 -1.50
N ALA A 357 -10.54 7.51 -0.67
CA ALA A 357 -11.84 7.38 -0.04
C ALA A 357 -12.96 7.48 -1.09
N THR A 358 -12.80 8.35 -2.09
CA THR A 358 -13.79 8.54 -3.18
C THR A 358 -13.87 7.37 -4.16
N ASP A 359 -12.94 6.41 -4.13
CA ASP A 359 -13.07 5.15 -4.90
C ASP A 359 -14.27 4.29 -4.46
N LEU A 360 -14.74 4.47 -3.23
CA LEU A 360 -15.83 3.68 -2.62
C LEU A 360 -17.19 4.39 -2.69
N MET A 361 -17.34 5.33 -3.63
CA MET A 361 -18.51 6.16 -3.84
C MET A 361 -19.74 5.35 -4.30
N PHE A 362 -20.90 5.68 -3.73
CA PHE A 362 -22.21 5.14 -4.08
C PHE A 362 -23.05 6.15 -4.88
N SER A 363 -24.20 5.67 -5.39
CA SER A 363 -25.22 6.48 -6.06
C SER A 363 -25.67 7.64 -5.15
N GLY A 364 -25.67 8.86 -5.70
CA GLY A 364 -26.13 10.09 -5.02
C GLY A 364 -25.15 10.73 -4.01
N GLU A 365 -23.92 10.23 -3.84
CA GLU A 365 -22.95 10.78 -2.88
C GLU A 365 -22.12 11.94 -3.46
N PHE A 366 -22.79 13.04 -3.80
CA PHE A 366 -22.19 14.20 -4.48
C PHE A 366 -21.00 14.83 -3.73
N GLU A 367 -20.94 14.75 -2.40
CA GLU A 367 -19.78 15.23 -1.63
C GLU A 367 -18.49 14.48 -1.98
N LEU A 368 -18.59 13.18 -2.35
CA LEU A 368 -17.43 12.40 -2.79
C LEU A 368 -17.00 12.80 -4.20
N GLU A 369 -17.93 13.18 -5.08
CA GLU A 369 -17.60 13.67 -6.42
C GLU A 369 -16.83 15.01 -6.34
N GLN A 370 -17.27 15.93 -5.46
CA GLN A 370 -16.54 17.17 -5.20
C GLN A 370 -15.19 16.93 -4.51
N ALA A 371 -15.14 16.06 -3.50
CA ALA A 371 -13.87 15.69 -2.85
C ALA A 371 -12.87 15.04 -3.83
N ARG A 372 -13.38 14.27 -4.81
CA ARG A 372 -12.56 13.65 -5.87
C ARG A 372 -11.97 14.71 -6.78
N LEU A 373 -12.81 15.58 -7.36
CA LEU A 373 -12.36 16.65 -8.25
C LEU A 373 -11.33 17.56 -7.56
N PHE A 374 -11.58 17.95 -6.31
CA PHE A 374 -10.67 18.77 -5.51
C PHE A 374 -9.34 18.05 -5.23
N SER A 375 -9.38 16.80 -4.78
CA SER A 375 -8.16 16.05 -4.46
C SER A 375 -7.35 15.65 -5.69
N SER A 376 -7.98 15.23 -6.79
CA SER A 376 -7.28 14.98 -8.06
C SER A 376 -6.60 16.26 -8.58
N LYS A 377 -7.30 17.42 -8.64
CA LYS A 377 -6.72 18.72 -9.06
C LYS A 377 -5.46 19.08 -8.27
N LEU A 378 -5.48 18.93 -6.93
CA LEU A 378 -4.34 19.29 -6.09
C LEU A 378 -3.21 18.24 -6.11
N LEU A 379 -3.52 16.95 -6.29
CA LEU A 379 -2.51 15.92 -6.52
C LEU A 379 -1.84 16.07 -7.90
N GLU A 380 -2.60 16.45 -8.94
CA GLU A 380 -2.07 16.81 -10.26
C GLU A 380 -1.15 18.05 -10.19
N LYS A 381 -1.54 19.10 -9.44
CA LYS A 381 -0.65 20.23 -9.13
C LYS A 381 0.65 19.77 -8.46
N VAL A 382 0.56 18.89 -7.47
CA VAL A 382 1.73 18.30 -6.79
C VAL A 382 2.61 17.50 -7.75
N LEU A 383 2.04 16.77 -8.70
CA LEU A 383 2.81 16.09 -9.74
C LEU A 383 3.42 17.06 -10.76
N ALA A 384 2.74 18.15 -11.12
CA ALA A 384 3.20 19.10 -12.13
C ALA A 384 4.47 19.86 -11.70
N LEU A 385 4.59 20.19 -10.42
CA LEU A 385 5.75 20.89 -9.84
C LEU A 385 7.10 20.14 -10.04
N LYS A 386 7.04 18.82 -10.24
CA LYS A 386 8.16 17.96 -10.65
C LYS A 386 8.82 18.39 -11.98
N ASN A 387 8.05 18.98 -12.89
CA ASN A 387 8.49 19.27 -14.26
C ASN A 387 9.14 20.65 -14.42
N GLU A 388 8.91 21.58 -13.48
CA GLU A 388 9.54 22.91 -13.46
C GLU A 388 10.71 22.97 -12.48
N THR A 389 10.66 22.19 -11.39
CA THR A 389 11.74 22.10 -10.39
C THR A 389 12.05 20.65 -10.02
N ASP A 390 13.16 20.14 -10.57
CA ASP A 390 13.56 18.72 -10.63
C ASP A 390 13.86 18.04 -9.25
N ASN A 391 13.68 18.75 -8.13
CA ASN A 391 13.96 18.26 -6.77
C ASN A 391 13.06 18.99 -5.74
N LEU A 392 11.96 18.35 -5.32
CA LEU A 392 11.08 18.86 -4.25
C LEU A 392 11.02 17.91 -3.04
N ALA A 393 10.42 18.40 -1.95
CA ALA A 393 10.47 17.78 -0.62
C ALA A 393 9.81 16.39 -0.54
N ILE A 394 8.87 16.10 -1.45
CA ILE A 394 8.17 14.82 -1.52
C ILE A 394 9.13 13.72 -1.97
N LEU A 395 9.25 12.67 -1.16
CA LEU A 395 10.11 11.52 -1.47
C LEU A 395 9.72 10.94 -2.86
N PRO A 396 10.67 10.69 -3.79
CA PRO A 396 10.34 10.32 -5.18
C PRO A 396 9.42 9.10 -5.37
N ASN A 397 9.29 8.28 -4.34
CA ASN A 397 8.40 7.11 -4.31
C ASN A 397 6.95 7.50 -3.99
N PHE A 398 6.70 8.57 -3.22
CA PHE A 398 5.33 9.05 -3.01
C PHE A 398 4.77 9.74 -4.27
N HIS A 399 5.61 10.41 -5.07
CA HIS A 399 5.24 10.84 -6.42
C HIS A 399 4.77 9.65 -7.28
N ARG A 400 5.52 8.54 -7.31
CA ARG A 400 5.10 7.33 -8.04
C ARG A 400 3.79 6.73 -7.54
N VAL A 401 3.60 6.71 -6.22
CA VAL A 401 2.34 6.29 -5.60
C VAL A 401 1.17 7.16 -6.07
N ILE A 402 1.33 8.48 -6.14
CA ILE A 402 0.31 9.40 -6.66
C ILE A 402 0.11 9.23 -8.17
N GLU A 403 1.19 9.06 -8.94
CA GLU A 403 1.15 8.78 -10.39
C GLU A 403 0.37 7.49 -10.71
N HIS A 404 0.59 6.43 -9.93
CA HIS A 404 -0.17 5.17 -10.03
C HIS A 404 -1.63 5.35 -9.60
N GLU A 405 -1.88 6.11 -8.53
CA GLU A 405 -3.21 6.34 -7.97
C GLU A 405 -4.14 7.08 -8.96
N LEU A 406 -3.61 8.12 -9.62
CA LEU A 406 -4.33 8.91 -10.62
C LEU A 406 -4.35 8.21 -12.00
N GLY A 407 -3.25 7.56 -12.40
CA GLY A 407 -3.11 6.93 -13.72
C GLY A 407 -3.92 5.64 -13.90
N LEU A 408 -4.24 4.93 -12.82
CA LEU A 408 -5.02 3.68 -12.87
C LEU A 408 -6.11 3.70 -11.77
N PRO A 409 -7.41 3.83 -12.11
CA PRO A 409 -8.48 3.83 -11.11
C PRO A 409 -8.52 2.54 -10.28
N TRP A 410 -8.80 2.62 -8.98
CA TRP A 410 -8.79 1.47 -8.05
C TRP A 410 -9.61 0.27 -8.55
N ILE A 411 -10.76 0.53 -9.17
CA ILE A 411 -11.64 -0.51 -9.70
C ILE A 411 -11.01 -1.29 -10.88
N ALA A 412 -9.93 -0.81 -11.50
CA ALA A 412 -9.18 -1.50 -12.56
C ALA A 412 -7.82 -2.07 -12.09
N ARG A 413 -7.49 -1.96 -10.80
CA ARG A 413 -6.26 -2.53 -10.20
C ARG A 413 -6.45 -4.00 -9.81
N LEU A 414 -5.36 -4.74 -9.76
CA LEU A 414 -5.33 -6.11 -9.25
C LEU A 414 -4.65 -6.14 -7.88
N ASP A 415 -5.35 -6.66 -6.88
CA ASP A 415 -4.88 -6.67 -5.49
C ASP A 415 -3.49 -7.33 -5.35
N HIS A 416 -3.23 -8.43 -6.07
CA HIS A 416 -1.93 -9.12 -6.05
C HIS A 416 -0.78 -8.36 -6.77
N LEU A 417 -1.10 -7.33 -7.56
CA LEU A 417 -0.10 -6.40 -8.13
C LEU A 417 0.04 -5.15 -7.26
N ASP A 418 -1.04 -4.62 -6.69
CA ASP A 418 -0.99 -3.56 -5.68
C ASP A 418 -0.16 -4.00 -4.47
N HIS A 419 -0.37 -5.22 -3.94
CA HIS A 419 0.45 -5.79 -2.86
C HIS A 419 1.92 -5.91 -3.27
N ARG A 420 2.20 -6.32 -4.52
CA ARG A 420 3.57 -6.40 -5.03
C ARG A 420 4.24 -5.03 -5.04
N MET A 421 3.54 -4.02 -5.57
CA MET A 421 4.00 -2.63 -5.57
C MET A 421 4.30 -2.16 -4.14
N TRP A 422 3.43 -2.43 -3.16
CA TRP A 422 3.69 -2.05 -1.76
C TRP A 422 4.84 -2.80 -1.10
N ILE A 423 5.14 -4.03 -1.52
CA ILE A 423 6.27 -4.83 -1.01
C ILE A 423 7.61 -4.42 -1.66
N GLU A 424 7.62 -4.09 -2.96
CA GLU A 424 8.83 -3.70 -3.70
C GLU A 424 9.15 -2.21 -3.55
N GLU A 425 8.13 -1.35 -3.56
CA GLU A 425 8.26 0.07 -3.20
C GLU A 425 8.14 0.31 -1.69
N ASN A 426 8.27 -0.75 -0.86
CA ASN A 426 8.20 -0.71 0.61
C ASN A 426 9.13 0.35 1.20
N LYS A 427 8.56 1.54 1.40
CA LYS A 427 9.24 2.75 1.84
C LYS A 427 8.27 3.46 2.77
N VAL A 428 8.39 3.16 4.05
CA VAL A 428 7.40 3.42 5.12
C VAL A 428 7.31 4.91 5.49
N ASP A 429 8.12 5.72 4.80
CA ASP A 429 8.46 7.10 5.11
C ASP A 429 7.70 8.10 4.23
N THR A 430 6.72 7.64 3.45
CA THR A 430 5.85 8.52 2.64
C THR A 430 4.87 9.30 3.50
N LEU A 431 4.64 8.89 4.76
CA LEU A 431 3.84 9.61 5.75
C LEU A 431 4.72 10.59 6.54
N TRP A 432 5.26 11.57 5.81
CA TRP A 432 6.02 12.74 6.28
C TRP A 432 7.45 12.50 6.79
N ILE A 433 8.26 13.55 6.70
CA ILE A 433 9.63 13.67 7.24
C ILE A 433 9.68 14.94 8.08
N GLY A 434 10.41 14.94 9.21
CA GLY A 434 10.56 16.09 10.12
C GLY A 434 9.66 16.02 11.36
N LYS A 435 9.48 17.14 12.09
CA LYS A 435 8.56 17.22 13.24
C LYS A 435 7.12 16.80 12.91
N ALA A 436 6.71 16.95 11.65
CA ALA A 436 5.42 16.52 11.14
C ALA A 436 5.31 15.00 10.82
N CYS A 437 6.28 14.17 11.25
CA CYS A 437 6.26 12.72 11.05
C CYS A 437 5.33 12.03 12.07
N PHE A 438 4.03 12.16 11.85
CA PHE A 438 3.02 11.81 12.85
C PHE A 438 2.73 10.29 12.98
N TYR A 439 2.87 9.49 11.91
CA TYR A 439 2.30 8.12 11.82
C TYR A 439 3.25 7.03 11.32
N ARG A 440 4.57 7.18 11.52
CA ARG A 440 5.55 6.14 11.15
C ARG A 440 5.51 4.98 12.16
N LEU A 441 5.05 3.81 11.71
CA LEU A 441 5.18 2.58 12.50
C LEU A 441 6.65 2.30 12.81
N SER A 442 6.96 1.98 14.06
CA SER A 442 8.33 1.72 14.49
C SER A 442 8.96 0.60 13.66
N CYS A 443 10.22 0.80 13.24
CA CYS A 443 10.90 -0.04 12.25
C CYS A 443 10.82 -1.53 12.60
N LYS A 444 11.09 -1.89 13.88
CA LYS A 444 11.03 -3.27 14.40
C LYS A 444 9.72 -4.00 14.09
N HIS A 445 8.57 -3.33 14.24
CA HIS A 445 7.27 -3.95 13.97
C HIS A 445 6.98 -4.01 12.46
N ASN A 446 7.38 -2.98 11.72
CA ASN A 446 7.26 -2.97 10.26
C ASN A 446 8.13 -4.04 9.58
N ASP A 447 9.37 -4.23 10.02
CA ASP A 447 10.31 -5.22 9.47
C ASP A 447 9.75 -6.65 9.54
N LYS A 448 9.00 -6.97 10.60
CA LYS A 448 8.31 -8.26 10.75
C LYS A 448 7.10 -8.39 9.83
N LEU A 449 6.28 -7.35 9.72
CA LEU A 449 5.20 -7.29 8.73
C LEU A 449 5.76 -7.46 7.31
N MET A 450 6.92 -6.87 7.03
CA MET A 450 7.59 -6.98 5.72
C MET A 450 8.18 -8.36 5.46
N GLN A 451 8.82 -9.00 6.43
CA GLN A 451 9.25 -10.39 6.31
C GLN A 451 8.04 -11.30 6.01
N LEU A 452 6.96 -11.17 6.79
CA LEU A 452 5.74 -11.93 6.59
C LEU A 452 5.10 -11.64 5.22
N ALA A 453 5.11 -10.39 4.74
CA ALA A 453 4.60 -10.01 3.43
C ALA A 453 5.37 -10.70 2.29
N VAL A 454 6.71 -10.72 2.37
CA VAL A 454 7.57 -11.40 1.39
C VAL A 454 7.32 -12.92 1.40
N GLU A 455 7.34 -13.57 2.57
CA GLU A 455 7.11 -15.01 2.68
C GLU A 455 5.71 -15.41 2.19
N ASN A 456 4.67 -14.65 2.55
CA ASN A 456 3.29 -14.83 2.10
C ASN A 456 3.15 -14.65 0.57
N TYR A 457 3.80 -13.64 0.00
CA TYR A 457 3.75 -13.34 -1.43
C TYR A 457 4.47 -14.40 -2.28
N GLU A 458 5.66 -14.83 -1.88
CA GLU A 458 6.40 -15.91 -2.56
C GLU A 458 5.66 -17.26 -2.46
N PHE A 459 5.03 -17.54 -1.31
CA PHE A 459 4.19 -18.72 -1.13
C PHE A 459 2.98 -18.70 -2.07
N ARG A 460 2.25 -17.57 -2.15
CA ARG A 460 1.15 -17.35 -3.11
C ARG A 460 1.61 -17.52 -4.55
N GLN A 461 2.73 -16.92 -4.96
CA GLN A 461 3.31 -17.15 -6.29
C GLN A 461 3.61 -18.63 -6.56
N SER A 462 4.14 -19.37 -5.58
CA SER A 462 4.45 -20.79 -5.75
C SER A 462 3.20 -21.63 -6.05
N ILE A 463 2.07 -21.28 -5.41
CA ILE A 463 0.76 -21.87 -5.67
C ILE A 463 0.27 -21.48 -7.07
N TYR A 464 0.41 -20.20 -7.44
CA TYR A 464 -0.07 -19.69 -8.73
C TYR A 464 0.66 -20.30 -9.93
N ARG A 465 1.95 -20.63 -9.80
CA ARG A 465 2.70 -21.40 -10.82
C ARG A 465 2.14 -22.82 -10.97
N ASN A 466 1.94 -23.53 -9.86
CA ASN A 466 1.43 -24.90 -9.88
C ASN A 466 0.01 -24.99 -10.48
N GLU A 467 -0.87 -24.04 -10.13
CA GLU A 467 -2.23 -23.93 -10.66
C GLU A 467 -2.24 -23.64 -12.17
N LEU A 468 -1.41 -22.70 -12.64
CA LEU A 468 -1.32 -22.40 -14.07
C LEU A 468 -0.75 -23.58 -14.87
N ASP A 469 0.22 -24.31 -14.34
CA ASP A 469 0.77 -25.50 -14.99
C ASP A 469 -0.22 -26.67 -14.99
N GLU A 470 -1.20 -26.70 -14.07
CA GLU A 470 -2.36 -27.61 -14.16
C GLU A 470 -3.38 -27.16 -15.20
N LEU A 471 -3.75 -25.88 -15.23
CA LEU A 471 -4.67 -25.37 -16.25
C LEU A 471 -4.10 -25.49 -17.67
N LYS A 472 -2.78 -25.38 -17.85
CA LYS A 472 -2.12 -25.63 -19.14
C LYS A 472 -2.18 -27.09 -19.56
N ARG A 473 -2.01 -28.03 -18.62
CA ARG A 473 -2.20 -29.47 -18.88
C ARG A 473 -3.66 -29.77 -19.25
N TRP A 474 -4.61 -29.38 -18.40
CA TRP A 474 -6.04 -29.59 -18.62
C TRP A 474 -6.54 -28.94 -19.94
N SER A 475 -6.15 -27.70 -20.23
CA SER A 475 -6.50 -27.00 -21.47
C SER A 475 -5.99 -27.74 -22.72
N LYS A 476 -4.82 -28.39 -22.63
CA LYS A 476 -4.28 -29.23 -23.71
C LYS A 476 -4.92 -30.61 -23.80
N GLU A 477 -5.15 -31.27 -22.66
CA GLU A 477 -5.82 -32.58 -22.57
C GLU A 477 -7.21 -32.54 -23.21
N TRP A 478 -7.93 -31.43 -23.06
CA TRP A 478 -9.25 -31.19 -23.66
C TRP A 478 -9.20 -30.43 -25.00
N GLY A 479 -8.03 -30.28 -25.63
CA GLY A 479 -7.88 -29.66 -26.95
C GLY A 479 -8.22 -28.17 -27.04
N LEU A 480 -8.47 -27.50 -25.91
CA LEU A 480 -8.83 -26.07 -25.83
C LEU A 480 -7.66 -25.17 -26.27
N SER A 481 -6.41 -25.61 -26.10
CA SER A 481 -5.22 -24.92 -26.61
C SER A 481 -5.02 -25.08 -28.12
N ASP A 482 -5.58 -26.13 -28.72
CA ASP A 482 -5.19 -26.62 -30.04
C ASP A 482 -6.26 -26.30 -31.12
N MET A 483 -7.24 -25.45 -30.77
CA MET A 483 -8.38 -25.03 -31.61
C MET A 483 -7.99 -24.33 -32.93
N GLY A 484 -6.78 -23.77 -33.01
CA GLY A 484 -6.30 -23.02 -34.18
C GLY A 484 -6.79 -21.56 -34.28
N PHE A 485 -7.76 -21.15 -33.45
CA PHE A 485 -8.24 -19.77 -33.35
C PHE A 485 -8.15 -19.19 -31.93
N GLY A 486 -8.00 -17.86 -31.86
CA GLY A 486 -7.78 -17.12 -30.61
C GLY A 486 -6.30 -17.07 -30.16
N ARG A 487 -6.03 -16.34 -29.07
CA ARG A 487 -4.70 -16.27 -28.41
C ARG A 487 -4.57 -17.37 -27.35
N GLU A 488 -3.41 -17.48 -26.67
CA GLU A 488 -3.27 -18.36 -25.50
C GLU A 488 -4.14 -17.85 -24.33
N LYS A 489 -5.35 -18.39 -24.20
CA LYS A 489 -6.36 -17.91 -23.24
C LYS A 489 -6.04 -18.31 -21.80
N THR A 490 -5.42 -19.47 -21.61
CA THR A 490 -5.14 -20.10 -20.31
C THR A 490 -4.38 -19.18 -19.35
N THR A 491 -3.19 -18.68 -19.72
CA THR A 491 -2.39 -17.80 -18.86
C THR A 491 -3.12 -16.50 -18.52
N TYR A 492 -3.78 -15.88 -19.50
CA TYR A 492 -4.51 -14.62 -19.34
C TYR A 492 -5.74 -14.75 -18.42
N CYS A 493 -6.57 -15.77 -18.63
CA CYS A 493 -7.74 -16.04 -17.81
C CYS A 493 -7.35 -16.38 -16.36
N TYR A 494 -6.32 -17.21 -16.18
CA TYR A 494 -5.84 -17.54 -14.83
C TYR A 494 -5.23 -16.33 -14.11
N PHE A 495 -4.39 -15.54 -14.78
CA PHE A 495 -3.82 -14.30 -14.23
C PHE A 495 -4.90 -13.36 -13.70
N ALA A 496 -5.97 -13.14 -14.46
CA ALA A 496 -7.09 -12.30 -14.05
C ALA A 496 -7.77 -12.82 -12.78
N VAL A 497 -7.99 -14.14 -12.67
CA VAL A 497 -8.61 -14.77 -11.49
C VAL A 497 -7.67 -14.72 -10.28
N ALA A 498 -6.43 -15.17 -10.42
CA ALA A 498 -5.46 -15.26 -9.32
C ALA A 498 -5.03 -13.89 -8.77
N SER A 499 -5.06 -12.84 -9.60
CA SER A 499 -4.59 -11.52 -9.21
C SER A 499 -5.70 -10.60 -8.67
N SER A 500 -6.98 -10.91 -8.96
CA SER A 500 -8.15 -10.12 -8.52
C SER A 500 -8.90 -10.71 -7.32
N THR A 501 -8.70 -12.00 -7.02
CA THR A 501 -9.48 -12.68 -5.98
C THR A 501 -8.76 -12.70 -4.64
N SER A 502 -9.44 -12.19 -3.61
CA SER A 502 -9.03 -12.24 -2.21
C SER A 502 -9.19 -13.63 -1.56
N LEU A 503 -9.27 -14.70 -2.37
CA LEU A 503 -9.55 -16.07 -1.93
C LEU A 503 -8.32 -16.71 -1.22
N PRO A 504 -8.34 -16.91 0.11
CA PRO A 504 -7.18 -17.38 0.88
C PRO A 504 -6.79 -18.80 0.50
N HIS A 505 -5.64 -18.97 -0.17
CA HIS A 505 -4.98 -20.25 -0.45
C HIS A 505 -5.79 -21.35 -1.18
N ASN A 506 -7.08 -21.14 -1.41
CA ASN A 506 -8.06 -22.10 -1.92
C ASN A 506 -7.89 -22.32 -3.43
N SER A 507 -7.09 -23.34 -3.76
CA SER A 507 -6.82 -23.72 -5.14
C SER A 507 -8.09 -24.11 -5.90
N ILE A 508 -8.98 -24.88 -5.27
CA ILE A 508 -10.18 -25.41 -5.93
C ILE A 508 -11.07 -24.28 -6.44
N ALA A 509 -11.30 -23.23 -5.64
CA ALA A 509 -12.12 -22.09 -6.05
C ALA A 509 -11.50 -21.31 -7.23
N ARG A 510 -10.20 -20.98 -7.18
CA ARG A 510 -9.52 -20.30 -8.31
C ARG A 510 -9.51 -21.18 -9.56
N MET A 511 -9.25 -22.47 -9.42
CA MET A 511 -9.21 -23.43 -10.52
C MET A 511 -10.58 -23.61 -11.18
N ILE A 512 -11.68 -23.66 -10.42
CA ILE A 512 -13.05 -23.66 -10.97
C ILE A 512 -13.27 -22.39 -11.79
N VAL A 513 -13.07 -21.21 -11.21
CA VAL A 513 -13.32 -19.93 -11.90
C VAL A 513 -12.43 -19.75 -13.13
N ALA A 514 -11.18 -20.23 -13.09
CA ALA A 514 -10.26 -20.18 -14.23
C ALA A 514 -10.64 -21.18 -15.35
N LYS A 515 -11.02 -22.42 -15.02
CA LYS A 515 -11.55 -23.38 -16.01
C LYS A 515 -12.79 -22.81 -16.70
N SER A 516 -13.72 -22.23 -15.93
CA SER A 516 -14.87 -21.49 -16.45
C SER A 516 -14.43 -20.39 -17.43
N ALA A 517 -13.55 -19.47 -17.00
CA ALA A 517 -13.05 -18.35 -17.79
C ALA A 517 -12.41 -18.78 -19.12
N ILE A 518 -11.68 -19.91 -19.12
CA ILE A 518 -11.10 -20.50 -20.33
C ILE A 518 -12.21 -21.02 -21.26
N LEU A 519 -13.16 -21.82 -20.76
CA LEU A 519 -14.24 -22.38 -21.59
C LEU A 519 -15.05 -21.29 -22.30
N VAL A 520 -15.40 -20.21 -21.59
CA VAL A 520 -16.17 -19.12 -22.20
C VAL A 520 -15.34 -18.27 -23.15
N THR A 521 -14.08 -17.96 -22.86
CA THR A 521 -13.26 -17.23 -23.85
C THR A 521 -12.92 -18.10 -25.07
N VAL A 522 -12.94 -19.43 -24.96
CA VAL A 522 -12.89 -20.35 -26.10
C VAL A 522 -14.22 -20.34 -26.88
N ALA A 523 -15.35 -20.45 -26.20
CA ALA A 523 -16.67 -20.44 -26.83
C ALA A 523 -17.00 -19.09 -27.49
N ASP A 524 -16.65 -17.96 -26.87
CA ASP A 524 -16.92 -16.60 -27.39
C ASP A 524 -16.30 -16.40 -28.77
N ASP A 525 -15.00 -16.68 -28.92
CA ASP A 525 -14.33 -16.63 -30.24
C ASP A 525 -14.96 -17.62 -31.25
N PHE A 526 -15.42 -18.79 -30.81
CA PHE A 526 -16.11 -19.74 -31.70
C PHE A 526 -17.44 -19.18 -32.20
N PHE A 527 -18.24 -18.53 -31.34
CA PHE A 527 -19.51 -17.91 -31.71
C PHE A 527 -19.34 -16.62 -32.54
N ASP A 528 -18.32 -15.80 -32.27
CA ASP A 528 -18.12 -14.50 -32.94
C ASP A 528 -17.27 -14.55 -34.21
N MET A 529 -16.37 -15.53 -34.38
CA MET A 529 -15.34 -15.50 -35.44
C MET A 529 -15.32 -16.69 -36.42
N GLU A 530 -15.68 -17.91 -35.99
CA GLU A 530 -15.27 -19.15 -36.70
C GLU A 530 -16.42 -20.16 -36.94
N GLY A 531 -17.35 -20.33 -36.00
CA GLY A 531 -18.44 -21.29 -36.10
C GLY A 531 -19.52 -20.86 -37.10
N SER A 532 -19.96 -21.77 -37.98
CA SER A 532 -21.11 -21.48 -38.84
C SER A 532 -22.40 -21.45 -38.01
N LEU A 533 -23.42 -20.71 -38.45
CA LEU A 533 -24.72 -20.64 -37.77
C LEU A 533 -25.30 -22.03 -37.43
N ASN A 534 -25.09 -23.01 -38.31
CA ASN A 534 -25.47 -24.41 -38.08
C ASN A 534 -24.69 -25.04 -36.92
N ASP A 535 -23.38 -24.83 -36.82
CA ASP A 535 -22.54 -25.41 -35.77
C ASP A 535 -22.84 -24.76 -34.40
N LEU A 536 -23.11 -23.46 -34.39
CA LEU A 536 -23.54 -22.72 -33.20
C LEU A 536 -24.92 -23.17 -32.71
N GLN A 537 -25.86 -23.41 -33.63
CA GLN A 537 -27.18 -23.99 -33.30
C GLN A 537 -27.03 -25.42 -32.77
N ASN A 538 -26.23 -26.27 -33.42
CA ASN A 538 -25.99 -27.64 -32.95
C ASN A 538 -25.32 -27.68 -31.57
N LEU A 539 -24.34 -26.81 -31.30
CA LEU A 539 -23.72 -26.66 -29.98
C LEU A 539 -24.72 -26.18 -28.92
N THR A 540 -25.56 -25.19 -29.25
CA THR A 540 -26.60 -24.68 -28.35
C THR A 540 -27.61 -25.77 -27.99
N LEU A 541 -28.10 -26.51 -28.99
CA LEU A 541 -29.01 -27.65 -28.79
C LEU A 541 -28.36 -28.79 -28.00
N ALA A 542 -27.05 -29.02 -28.17
CA ALA A 542 -26.30 -30.03 -27.42
C ALA A 542 -26.19 -29.71 -25.93
N VAL A 543 -25.95 -28.45 -25.57
CA VAL A 543 -25.96 -28.02 -24.15
C VAL A 543 -27.37 -28.04 -23.58
N GLN A 544 -28.38 -27.56 -24.30
CA GLN A 544 -29.78 -27.54 -23.83
C GLN A 544 -30.37 -28.92 -23.48
N ARG A 545 -29.85 -29.99 -24.10
CA ARG A 545 -30.26 -31.39 -23.85
C ARG A 545 -29.20 -32.20 -23.07
N TRP A 546 -28.09 -31.56 -22.70
CA TRP A 546 -26.87 -32.14 -22.13
C TRP A 546 -26.36 -33.43 -22.84
N ASP A 547 -26.29 -33.42 -24.18
CA ASP A 547 -25.82 -34.55 -24.98
C ASP A 547 -25.04 -34.09 -26.22
N GLY A 548 -23.79 -34.53 -26.36
CA GLY A 548 -22.90 -34.20 -27.48
C GLY A 548 -23.18 -34.94 -28.80
N LYS A 549 -24.20 -35.80 -28.91
CA LYS A 549 -24.54 -36.52 -30.16
C LYS A 549 -24.73 -35.57 -31.36
N GLY A 550 -24.05 -35.86 -32.46
CA GLY A 550 -24.11 -35.04 -33.69
C GLY A 550 -23.21 -33.81 -33.69
N LEU A 551 -22.49 -33.51 -32.61
CA LEU A 551 -21.43 -32.50 -32.65
C LEU A 551 -20.20 -33.01 -33.40
N SER A 552 -19.54 -32.11 -34.11
CA SER A 552 -18.26 -32.30 -34.80
C SER A 552 -17.36 -31.09 -34.59
N GLY A 553 -16.10 -31.17 -35.03
CA GLY A 553 -15.13 -30.07 -34.95
C GLY A 553 -14.99 -29.45 -33.56
N HIS A 554 -14.73 -28.14 -33.52
CA HIS A 554 -14.51 -27.36 -32.31
C HIS A 554 -15.71 -27.36 -31.36
N GLY A 555 -16.93 -27.37 -31.88
CA GLY A 555 -18.15 -27.44 -31.06
C GLY A 555 -18.19 -28.71 -30.20
N LYS A 556 -17.76 -29.86 -30.73
CA LYS A 556 -17.63 -31.09 -29.95
C LYS A 556 -16.58 -30.96 -28.84
N ILE A 557 -15.44 -30.34 -29.15
CA ILE A 557 -14.34 -30.16 -28.19
C ILE A 557 -14.79 -29.26 -27.02
N ILE A 558 -15.46 -28.14 -27.32
CA ILE A 558 -16.06 -27.23 -26.33
C ILE A 558 -17.06 -27.97 -25.43
N PHE A 559 -17.99 -28.74 -26.01
CA PHE A 559 -18.98 -29.49 -25.25
C PHE A 559 -18.34 -30.54 -24.33
N CYS A 560 -17.41 -31.36 -24.84
CA CYS A 560 -16.75 -32.39 -24.03
C CYS A 560 -15.92 -31.80 -22.87
N ALA A 561 -15.29 -30.64 -23.08
CA ALA A 561 -14.54 -29.95 -22.04
C ALA A 561 -15.47 -29.34 -20.96
N LEU A 562 -16.65 -28.83 -21.35
CA LEU A 562 -17.69 -28.35 -20.44
C LEU A 562 -18.29 -29.50 -19.61
N ASP A 563 -18.64 -30.62 -20.26
CA ASP A 563 -19.22 -31.80 -19.62
C ASP A 563 -18.25 -32.45 -18.63
N ASN A 564 -16.96 -32.56 -18.98
CA ASN A 564 -15.92 -32.97 -18.04
C ASN A 564 -15.81 -32.01 -16.85
N PHE A 565 -15.87 -30.71 -17.10
CA PHE A 565 -15.71 -29.70 -16.06
C PHE A 565 -16.89 -29.69 -15.07
N VAL A 566 -18.12 -29.80 -15.55
CA VAL A 566 -19.31 -29.95 -14.70
C VAL A 566 -19.25 -31.25 -13.91
N SER A 567 -18.80 -32.35 -14.52
CA SER A 567 -18.57 -33.63 -13.83
C SER A 567 -17.48 -33.55 -12.75
N ASP A 568 -16.38 -32.83 -13.01
CA ASP A 568 -15.29 -32.56 -12.06
C ASP A 568 -15.80 -31.74 -10.85
N ILE A 569 -16.66 -30.75 -11.08
CA ILE A 569 -17.34 -29.98 -10.01
C ILE A 569 -18.29 -30.87 -9.21
N ALA A 570 -19.20 -31.59 -9.87
CA ALA A 570 -20.21 -32.41 -9.21
C ALA A 570 -19.56 -33.49 -8.33
N ALA A 571 -18.53 -34.19 -8.84
CA ALA A 571 -17.77 -35.16 -8.06
C ALA A 571 -17.05 -34.53 -6.85
N LYS A 572 -16.39 -33.36 -7.02
CA LYS A 572 -15.74 -32.64 -5.92
C LYS A 572 -16.74 -32.16 -4.86
N HIS A 573 -17.92 -31.71 -5.26
CA HIS A 573 -18.98 -31.30 -4.37
C HIS A 573 -19.58 -32.48 -3.60
N LEU A 574 -19.89 -33.59 -4.30
CA LEU A 574 -20.36 -34.84 -3.71
C LEU A 574 -19.37 -35.39 -2.67
N HIS A 575 -18.07 -35.35 -2.95
CA HIS A 575 -17.03 -35.72 -1.98
C HIS A 575 -16.92 -34.80 -0.76
N GLN A 576 -17.39 -33.54 -0.85
CA GLN A 576 -17.32 -32.56 0.23
C GLN A 576 -18.61 -32.45 1.06
N LYS A 577 -19.77 -32.82 0.51
CA LYS A 577 -21.08 -32.73 1.20
C LYS A 577 -21.88 -34.02 1.30
N GLY A 578 -21.67 -34.99 0.41
CA GLY A 578 -22.57 -36.16 0.26
C GLY A 578 -23.88 -35.88 -0.49
N SER A 579 -24.11 -34.66 -0.97
CA SER A 579 -25.18 -34.31 -1.90
C SER A 579 -24.65 -34.25 -3.33
N ASP A 580 -25.35 -34.87 -4.29
CA ASP A 580 -25.10 -34.62 -5.71
C ASP A 580 -25.81 -33.31 -6.14
N ILE A 581 -25.20 -32.60 -7.08
CA ILE A 581 -25.69 -31.36 -7.69
C ILE A 581 -25.68 -31.42 -9.22
N MET A 582 -25.37 -32.58 -9.82
CA MET A 582 -25.33 -32.77 -11.27
C MET A 582 -26.62 -32.28 -11.95
N GLU A 583 -27.79 -32.67 -11.44
CA GLU A 583 -29.08 -32.24 -11.99
C GLU A 583 -29.23 -30.71 -11.93
N ASN A 584 -28.92 -30.07 -10.80
CA ASN A 584 -28.94 -28.60 -10.69
C ASN A 584 -27.99 -27.92 -11.70
N LEU A 585 -26.79 -28.48 -11.91
CA LEU A 585 -25.81 -27.95 -12.87
C LEU A 585 -26.25 -28.11 -14.33
N GLN A 586 -27.10 -29.11 -14.63
CA GLN A 586 -27.62 -29.40 -15.96
C GLN A 586 -28.95 -28.70 -16.27
N ASP A 587 -29.81 -28.46 -15.27
CA ASP A 587 -31.18 -27.98 -15.47
C ASP A 587 -31.32 -26.43 -15.49
N MET A 588 -30.19 -25.70 -15.40
CA MET A 588 -30.12 -24.23 -15.50
C MET A 588 -30.41 -23.68 -16.92
N LYS A 589 -31.68 -23.77 -17.31
CA LYS A 589 -32.25 -23.27 -18.56
C LYS A 589 -32.69 -21.81 -18.41
N GLU A 590 -32.21 -20.91 -19.27
CA GLU A 590 -32.79 -19.57 -19.42
C GLU A 590 -33.00 -19.12 -20.87
N ILE A 591 -33.80 -18.06 -21.01
CA ILE A 591 -34.45 -17.62 -22.24
C ILE A 591 -33.49 -16.77 -23.08
N ALA A 592 -33.32 -17.13 -24.36
CA ALA A 592 -32.56 -16.34 -25.31
C ALA A 592 -33.28 -15.03 -25.68
N VAL A 593 -32.67 -13.88 -25.40
CA VAL A 593 -33.10 -12.57 -25.89
C VAL A 593 -31.92 -11.85 -26.54
N GLY A 594 -31.81 -11.96 -27.86
CA GLY A 594 -30.77 -11.29 -28.63
C GLY A 594 -30.97 -9.76 -28.67
N LYS A 595 -30.24 -9.01 -27.84
CA LYS A 595 -30.19 -7.55 -27.86
C LYS A 595 -28.98 -7.03 -28.66
N LYS A 596 -29.14 -5.90 -29.36
CA LYS A 596 -28.03 -5.21 -30.05
C LYS A 596 -27.12 -4.51 -29.01
N ASN A 597 -25.93 -4.06 -29.45
CA ASN A 597 -25.04 -3.20 -28.66
C ASN A 597 -25.84 -2.05 -28.01
N LEU A 598 -25.66 -1.81 -26.70
CA LEU A 598 -26.36 -0.77 -25.94
C LEU A 598 -26.22 0.64 -26.57
N VAL A 599 -25.04 1.00 -27.10
CA VAL A 599 -24.83 2.28 -27.82
C VAL A 599 -25.67 2.33 -29.10
N MET A 600 -25.78 1.21 -29.82
CA MET A 600 -26.61 1.11 -31.02
C MET A 600 -28.10 1.02 -30.69
N LEU A 601 -28.50 0.43 -29.56
CA LEU A 601 -29.90 0.48 -29.09
C LEU A 601 -30.31 1.91 -28.82
N TYR A 602 -29.52 2.65 -28.04
CA TYR A 602 -29.79 4.06 -27.76
C TYR A 602 -29.86 4.92 -29.04
N LEU A 603 -28.98 4.70 -30.02
CA LEU A 603 -29.04 5.35 -31.35
C LEU A 603 -30.31 5.00 -32.14
N ASN A 604 -30.80 3.74 -32.07
CA ASN A 604 -32.04 3.33 -32.73
C ASN A 604 -33.28 3.92 -32.03
N GLU A 605 -33.22 4.10 -30.72
CA GLU A 605 -34.31 4.64 -29.89
C GLU A 605 -34.32 6.19 -29.88
N ASN A 606 -33.17 6.83 -30.16
CA ASN A 606 -32.99 8.29 -30.17
C ASN A 606 -32.36 8.76 -31.50
N PRO A 607 -33.11 8.82 -32.62
CA PRO A 607 -32.55 9.14 -33.95
C PRO A 607 -31.94 10.55 -34.12
N LEU A 608 -32.08 11.42 -33.11
CA LEU A 608 -31.47 12.76 -33.05
C LEU A 608 -30.18 12.80 -32.21
N ALA A 609 -29.81 11.69 -31.56
CA ALA A 609 -28.54 11.55 -30.87
C ALA A 609 -27.43 11.17 -31.86
N ASP A 610 -26.28 11.81 -31.74
CA ASP A 610 -25.05 11.37 -32.40
C ASP A 610 -24.37 10.25 -31.59
N MET A 611 -23.33 9.66 -32.19
CA MET A 611 -22.59 8.55 -31.58
C MET A 611 -21.85 8.96 -30.30
N GLU A 612 -21.42 10.21 -30.17
CA GLU A 612 -20.67 10.68 -28.99
C GLU A 612 -21.58 10.85 -27.78
N LYS A 613 -22.74 11.50 -27.96
CA LYS A 613 -23.81 11.56 -26.93
C LYS A 613 -24.27 10.17 -26.51
N SER A 614 -24.39 9.25 -27.47
CA SER A 614 -24.79 7.85 -27.20
C SER A 614 -23.74 7.09 -26.40
N ILE A 615 -22.45 7.33 -26.64
CA ILE A 615 -21.34 6.78 -25.84
C ILE A 615 -21.29 7.44 -24.46
N ALA A 616 -21.52 8.75 -24.35
CA ALA A 616 -21.53 9.48 -23.08
C ALA A 616 -22.65 8.98 -22.14
N TYR A 617 -23.89 8.88 -22.65
CA TYR A 617 -25.03 8.35 -21.91
C TYR A 617 -24.80 6.91 -21.43
N VAL A 618 -24.22 6.04 -22.28
CA VAL A 618 -23.87 4.66 -21.88
C VAL A 618 -22.76 4.64 -20.83
N LYS A 619 -21.77 5.54 -20.88
CA LYS A 619 -20.74 5.65 -19.84
C LYS A 619 -21.32 6.11 -18.50
N GLU A 620 -22.19 7.10 -18.51
CA GLU A 620 -22.90 7.62 -17.32
C GLU A 620 -23.73 6.52 -16.66
N MET A 621 -24.56 5.81 -17.45
CA MET A 621 -25.33 4.65 -16.98
C MET A 621 -24.45 3.55 -16.39
N LEU A 622 -23.29 3.25 -16.99
CA LEU A 622 -22.35 2.24 -16.50
C LEU A 622 -21.61 2.70 -15.23
N ASP A 623 -21.33 3.98 -15.07
CA ASP A 623 -20.76 4.55 -13.84
C ASP A 623 -21.74 4.42 -12.67
N GLU A 624 -23.00 4.75 -12.89
CA GLU A 624 -24.06 4.66 -11.88
C GLU A 624 -24.35 3.20 -11.50
N LYS A 625 -24.44 2.28 -12.46
CA LYS A 625 -24.58 0.84 -12.16
C LYS A 625 -23.33 0.22 -11.51
N LYS A 626 -22.15 0.81 -11.68
CA LYS A 626 -20.94 0.47 -10.92
C LYS A 626 -21.05 0.98 -9.47
N LYS A 627 -21.50 2.21 -9.24
CA LYS A 627 -21.75 2.78 -7.89
C LYS A 627 -22.80 1.97 -7.11
N GLU A 628 -23.89 1.56 -7.77
CA GLU A 628 -24.90 0.63 -7.20
C GLU A 628 -24.27 -0.72 -6.82
N LEU A 629 -23.50 -1.35 -7.71
CA LEU A 629 -22.87 -2.64 -7.43
C LEU A 629 -21.84 -2.55 -6.31
N LEU A 630 -21.13 -1.43 -6.17
CA LEU A 630 -20.22 -1.17 -5.04
C LEU A 630 -20.98 -1.13 -3.71
N LYS A 631 -22.15 -0.48 -3.66
CA LYS A 631 -23.01 -0.48 -2.46
C LYS A 631 -23.49 -1.89 -2.12
N HIS A 632 -23.92 -2.65 -3.13
CA HIS A 632 -24.34 -4.05 -2.96
C HIS A 632 -23.20 -4.99 -2.51
N ALA A 633 -21.97 -4.76 -2.96
CA ALA A 633 -20.83 -5.62 -2.63
C ALA A 633 -20.22 -5.29 -1.25
N LEU A 634 -20.10 -4.00 -0.92
CA LEU A 634 -19.42 -3.57 0.29
C LEU A 634 -20.31 -3.70 1.54
N ILE A 635 -21.44 -2.99 1.58
CA ILE A 635 -22.24 -2.83 2.82
C ILE A 635 -22.83 -4.17 3.28
N ASP A 636 -22.65 -4.50 4.56
CA ASP A 636 -23.24 -5.69 5.18
C ASP A 636 -24.69 -5.41 5.60
N GLY A 637 -25.55 -6.43 5.50
CA GLY A 637 -27.00 -6.30 5.72
C GLY A 637 -27.78 -5.60 4.61
N PHE A 638 -27.12 -5.03 3.58
CA PHE A 638 -27.81 -4.38 2.45
C PHE A 638 -28.46 -5.38 1.47
N ASN A 639 -28.08 -6.66 1.53
CA ASN A 639 -28.69 -7.78 0.81
C ASN A 639 -28.23 -9.11 1.45
N ASP A 640 -28.98 -10.20 1.20
CA ASP A 640 -28.76 -11.51 1.82
C ASP A 640 -27.56 -12.30 1.24
N LEU A 641 -26.80 -11.75 0.29
CA LEU A 641 -25.70 -12.45 -0.36
C LEU A 641 -24.49 -12.58 0.60
N PRO A 642 -23.92 -13.78 0.81
CA PRO A 642 -22.78 -13.97 1.70
C PRO A 642 -21.57 -13.11 1.30
N LYS A 643 -20.87 -12.54 2.30
CA LYS A 643 -19.70 -11.66 2.12
C LYS A 643 -18.62 -12.22 1.16
N PRO A 644 -18.26 -13.52 1.17
CA PRO A 644 -17.35 -14.10 0.17
C PRO A 644 -17.86 -14.03 -1.27
N CYS A 645 -19.18 -14.15 -1.49
CA CYS A 645 -19.82 -14.04 -2.79
C CYS A 645 -19.90 -12.57 -3.23
N LYS A 646 -20.24 -11.64 -2.32
CA LYS A 646 -20.14 -10.20 -2.57
C LYS A 646 -18.73 -9.78 -3.03
N HIS A 647 -17.69 -10.26 -2.33
CA HIS A 647 -16.29 -10.05 -2.71
C HIS A 647 -15.97 -10.66 -4.09
N PHE A 648 -16.46 -11.86 -4.39
CA PHE A 648 -16.24 -12.48 -5.70
C PHE A 648 -16.86 -11.67 -6.86
N HIS A 649 -18.07 -11.16 -6.70
CA HIS A 649 -18.69 -10.27 -7.69
C HIS A 649 -17.90 -8.95 -7.87
N LEU A 650 -17.32 -8.41 -6.79
CA LEU A 650 -16.40 -7.27 -6.87
C LEU A 650 -15.10 -7.62 -7.61
N SER A 651 -14.46 -8.76 -7.33
CA SER A 651 -13.29 -9.25 -8.09
C SER A 651 -13.61 -9.41 -9.58
N CYS A 652 -14.79 -9.93 -9.94
CA CYS A 652 -15.24 -10.00 -11.33
C CYS A 652 -15.38 -8.61 -11.96
N LEU A 653 -16.01 -7.64 -11.29
CA LEU A 653 -16.06 -6.25 -11.76
C LEU A 653 -14.65 -5.68 -11.99
N LYS A 654 -13.71 -5.95 -11.06
CA LYS A 654 -12.32 -5.47 -11.18
C LYS A 654 -11.60 -6.06 -12.39
N VAL A 655 -11.80 -7.34 -12.68
CA VAL A 655 -11.30 -7.99 -13.92
C VAL A 655 -11.89 -7.35 -15.18
N PHE A 656 -13.20 -7.06 -15.21
CA PHE A 656 -13.80 -6.40 -16.36
C PHE A 656 -13.24 -4.98 -16.57
N GLN A 657 -13.09 -4.20 -15.49
CA GLN A 657 -12.52 -2.84 -15.58
C GLN A 657 -11.04 -2.85 -15.97
N MET A 658 -10.27 -3.85 -15.52
CA MET A 658 -8.89 -4.07 -15.96
C MET A 658 -8.77 -4.33 -17.46
N PHE A 659 -9.73 -5.02 -18.09
CA PHE A 659 -9.67 -5.32 -19.53
C PHE A 659 -10.35 -4.29 -20.44
N PHE A 660 -11.24 -3.44 -19.92
CA PHE A 660 -12.09 -2.58 -20.76
C PHE A 660 -12.05 -1.08 -20.40
N ASN A 661 -11.33 -0.66 -19.36
CA ASN A 661 -11.06 0.76 -19.10
C ASN A 661 -9.99 1.29 -20.08
N SER A 662 -10.41 2.11 -21.05
CA SER A 662 -9.69 2.35 -22.32
C SER A 662 -8.38 3.14 -22.26
N ASN A 663 -7.91 3.48 -21.06
CA ASN A 663 -6.76 4.34 -20.81
C ASN A 663 -5.71 3.66 -19.89
N ASN A 664 -5.78 2.34 -19.69
CA ASN A 664 -4.95 1.62 -18.72
C ASN A 664 -3.74 0.91 -19.36
N VAL A 665 -2.80 0.47 -18.51
CA VAL A 665 -1.56 -0.20 -18.93
C VAL A 665 -1.82 -1.54 -19.66
N TYR A 666 -2.87 -2.26 -19.27
CA TYR A 666 -3.23 -3.58 -19.80
C TYR A 666 -3.69 -3.57 -21.27
N ASP A 667 -4.00 -2.41 -21.84
CA ASP A 667 -4.24 -2.24 -23.28
C ASP A 667 -3.03 -2.59 -24.15
N SER A 668 -1.82 -2.47 -23.59
CA SER A 668 -0.58 -2.89 -24.24
C SER A 668 -0.33 -4.38 -24.01
N THR A 669 -0.25 -5.15 -25.11
CA THR A 669 0.04 -6.59 -25.02
C THR A 669 1.44 -6.89 -24.48
N ALA A 670 2.38 -5.92 -24.52
CA ALA A 670 3.70 -6.06 -23.91
C ALA A 670 3.64 -5.92 -22.38
N ASP A 671 2.92 -4.91 -21.89
CA ASP A 671 2.84 -4.57 -20.47
C ASP A 671 1.90 -5.53 -19.72
N LEU A 672 0.79 -5.95 -20.34
CA LEU A 672 -0.04 -7.05 -19.83
C LEU A 672 0.79 -8.34 -19.62
N LEU A 673 1.71 -8.65 -20.54
CA LEU A 673 2.62 -9.79 -20.42
C LEU A 673 3.70 -9.56 -19.35
N HIS A 674 4.12 -8.32 -19.09
CA HIS A 674 5.01 -7.96 -17.98
C HIS A 674 4.32 -8.17 -16.62
N ASP A 675 3.06 -7.76 -16.50
CA ASP A 675 2.29 -7.91 -15.27
C ASP A 675 1.87 -9.36 -15.00
N ILE A 676 1.55 -10.15 -16.03
CA ILE A 676 1.45 -11.62 -15.95
C ILE A 676 2.74 -12.22 -15.36
N LYS A 677 3.91 -11.77 -15.85
CA LYS A 677 5.20 -12.25 -15.35
C LYS A 677 5.44 -11.81 -13.90
N LYS A 678 5.12 -10.56 -13.52
CA LYS A 678 5.23 -10.08 -12.13
C LYS A 678 4.31 -10.82 -11.16
N ALA A 679 3.07 -11.10 -11.54
CA ALA A 679 2.12 -11.77 -10.65
C ALA A 679 2.50 -13.23 -10.34
N ILE A 680 3.09 -13.94 -11.32
CA ILE A 680 3.22 -15.41 -11.27
C ILE A 680 4.69 -15.90 -11.26
N TYR A 681 5.59 -15.26 -12.01
CA TYR A 681 6.89 -15.86 -12.39
C TYR A 681 8.13 -15.13 -11.87
N ILE A 682 8.14 -13.79 -11.87
CA ILE A 682 9.28 -12.98 -11.41
C ILE A 682 9.24 -12.93 -9.87
N PRO A 683 10.31 -13.30 -9.14
CA PRO A 683 10.40 -13.09 -7.68
C PRO A 683 10.26 -11.62 -7.28
N LEU A 684 10.18 -11.33 -5.98
CA LEU A 684 10.19 -9.94 -5.50
C LEU A 684 11.59 -9.33 -5.61
N GLU A 685 11.68 -8.06 -6.00
CA GLU A 685 12.92 -7.27 -5.98
C GLU A 685 13.23 -6.68 -4.58
N TYR A 686 12.74 -7.33 -3.50
CA TYR A 686 13.02 -6.92 -2.13
C TYR A 686 14.33 -7.56 -1.62
N GLN A 687 15.34 -6.71 -1.35
CA GLN A 687 16.52 -7.13 -0.60
C GLN A 687 16.38 -6.73 0.87
N ILE A 688 16.33 -7.72 1.76
CA ILE A 688 16.50 -7.52 3.21
C ILE A 688 17.79 -6.70 3.43
N PRO A 689 17.74 -5.59 4.20
CA PRO A 689 18.93 -4.79 4.48
C PRO A 689 20.06 -5.65 5.06
N LYS A 690 21.15 -5.77 4.30
CA LYS A 690 22.37 -6.43 4.78
C LYS A 690 23.07 -5.45 5.73
N PRO A 691 23.60 -5.90 6.89
CA PRO A 691 24.40 -5.03 7.75
C PRO A 691 25.54 -4.42 6.92
N LEU A 692 25.70 -3.10 7.04
CA LEU A 692 26.60 -2.34 6.18
C LEU A 692 28.03 -2.86 6.32
N LYS A 693 28.70 -3.07 5.17
CA LYS A 693 30.15 -3.18 5.18
C LYS A 693 30.70 -1.76 5.39
N PRO A 694 31.65 -1.54 6.31
CA PRO A 694 32.20 -0.22 6.57
C PRO A 694 32.61 0.49 5.27
N LEU A 695 32.11 1.71 5.09
CA LEU A 695 32.41 2.56 3.94
C LEU A 695 33.93 2.77 3.89
N ARG A 696 34.58 2.13 2.92
CA ARG A 696 36.01 2.34 2.70
C ARG A 696 36.24 3.77 2.20
N PRO A 697 37.19 4.52 2.77
CA PRO A 697 37.65 5.77 2.16
C PRO A 697 38.04 5.55 0.70
N LEU A 698 37.73 6.54 -0.15
CA LEU A 698 38.24 6.58 -1.52
C LEU A 698 39.78 6.48 -1.48
N PRO A 699 40.40 5.56 -2.23
CA PRO A 699 41.84 5.36 -2.16
C PRO A 699 42.58 6.59 -2.70
N THR A 700 43.31 7.27 -1.83
CA THR A 700 44.26 8.30 -2.22
C THR A 700 45.32 7.70 -3.14
N LYS A 701 45.50 8.28 -4.33
CA LYS A 701 46.52 7.83 -5.29
C LYS A 701 47.92 8.18 -4.80
N HIS A 702 48.55 7.28 -4.06
CA HIS A 702 50.00 7.21 -3.97
C HIS A 702 50.52 6.03 -4.79
N ASN A 703 51.36 6.34 -5.76
CA ASN A 703 52.11 5.34 -6.52
C ASN A 703 53.12 4.66 -5.59
N ASN A 704 53.21 3.33 -5.66
CA ASN A 704 54.48 2.63 -5.60
C ASN A 704 54.30 1.22 -6.17
N GLU A 705 55.04 0.91 -7.23
CA GLU A 705 55.17 -0.45 -7.73
C GLU A 705 56.25 -1.18 -6.93
N SER A 706 55.99 -2.43 -6.51
CA SER A 706 56.88 -3.58 -6.70
C SER A 706 56.57 -4.76 -5.75
N SER A 707 57.20 -5.91 -6.06
CA SER A 707 57.17 -7.21 -5.35
C SER A 707 55.95 -8.12 -5.60
N LYS A 708 56.17 -9.44 -5.43
CA LYS A 708 55.40 -10.52 -6.05
C LYS A 708 55.50 -11.82 -5.23
N VAL A 709 54.41 -12.61 -5.24
CA VAL A 709 54.37 -14.09 -5.14
C VAL A 709 54.50 -14.78 -3.75
N GLN A 710 53.70 -15.86 -3.58
CA GLN A 710 53.74 -16.93 -2.52
C GLN A 710 53.35 -16.53 -1.07
N ALA A 711 52.75 -17.38 -0.21
CA ALA A 711 52.16 -18.75 -0.29
C ALA A 711 51.07 -18.88 0.83
N CYS A 712 49.88 -19.47 0.66
CA CYS A 712 49.45 -20.90 0.53
C CYS A 712 49.07 -21.60 1.86
N PHE A 713 48.00 -22.43 1.84
CA PHE A 713 47.35 -23.16 2.97
C PHE A 713 46.70 -22.24 4.06
N ILE A 714 45.68 -22.62 4.85
CA ILE A 714 44.96 -23.88 5.17
C ILE A 714 43.52 -23.49 5.67
N LYS A 715 42.41 -24.25 5.74
CA LYS A 715 41.94 -25.64 5.47
C LYS A 715 40.40 -25.63 5.33
N THR A 716 39.72 -26.70 4.88
CA THR A 716 38.23 -26.77 4.86
C THR A 716 37.67 -28.17 5.14
N PHE A 717 36.45 -28.23 5.70
CA PHE A 717 35.50 -29.36 5.86
C PHE A 717 35.93 -30.66 6.58
N LYS A 718 35.08 -31.09 7.53
CA LYS A 718 34.56 -32.46 7.60
C LYS A 718 33.16 -32.49 8.24
N TYR A 719 32.39 -33.52 7.94
CA TYR A 719 30.94 -33.65 8.23
C TYR A 719 30.66 -35.12 8.60
N GLN A 720 30.00 -35.44 9.72
CA GLN A 720 29.64 -36.83 10.04
C GLN A 720 28.63 -36.98 11.22
N GLY A 721 27.61 -37.83 11.03
CA GLY A 721 26.77 -38.41 12.09
C GLY A 721 25.60 -37.54 12.61
N THR A 722 24.44 -38.09 13.02
CA THR A 722 23.98 -39.50 13.04
C THR A 722 22.44 -39.57 13.07
N LYS A 723 21.83 -40.68 12.61
CA LYS A 723 20.38 -40.97 12.78
C LYS A 723 20.14 -41.87 14.00
N LYS A 724 19.05 -41.65 14.77
CA LYS A 724 18.03 -42.68 15.06
C LYS A 724 16.77 -42.15 15.81
N PHE A 725 15.72 -42.96 15.74
CA PHE A 725 14.35 -42.75 16.24
C PHE A 725 14.18 -42.85 17.76
N ILE A 726 13.14 -42.20 18.29
CA ILE A 726 12.04 -42.68 19.17
C ILE A 726 11.05 -41.48 19.33
N GLY A 727 9.73 -41.61 19.46
CA GLY A 727 8.86 -42.79 19.45
C GLY A 727 7.91 -42.91 20.65
N GLN A 728 6.99 -41.95 20.87
CA GLN A 728 6.00 -42.01 21.97
C GLN A 728 4.64 -41.40 21.62
N GLN A 729 3.62 -41.73 22.43
CA GLN A 729 2.19 -41.54 22.15
C GLN A 729 1.61 -40.27 22.81
N PHE A 730 0.63 -39.65 22.16
CA PHE A 730 -0.19 -38.59 22.78
C PHE A 730 -1.48 -39.17 23.40
N THR A 731 -1.75 -38.80 24.65
CA THR A 731 -3.03 -39.04 25.33
C THR A 731 -4.02 -37.91 25.06
N ARG A 732 -5.30 -38.25 24.83
CA ARG A 732 -6.39 -37.27 24.65
C ARG A 732 -6.70 -36.50 25.93
N THR A 733 -6.92 -35.19 25.80
CA THR A 733 -7.79 -34.40 26.67
C THR A 733 -8.66 -33.48 25.81
N ASN A 734 -9.98 -33.51 26.00
CA ASN A 734 -10.91 -32.66 25.26
C ASN A 734 -11.05 -31.29 25.92
N SER A 735 -10.98 -30.22 25.13
CA SER A 735 -11.56 -28.91 25.46
C SER A 735 -12.18 -28.34 24.17
N ARG A 736 -13.48 -28.04 24.18
CA ARG A 736 -14.17 -27.49 23.01
C ARG A 736 -13.74 -26.04 22.81
N ILE A 737 -13.22 -25.74 21.62
CA ILE A 737 -13.21 -24.39 21.04
C ILE A 737 -14.18 -24.46 19.85
N GLU A 738 -15.02 -23.45 19.69
CA GLU A 738 -15.96 -23.39 18.56
C GLU A 738 -15.26 -22.78 17.34
N ASP A 739 -14.42 -23.59 16.69
CA ASP A 739 -13.80 -23.24 15.40
C ASP A 739 -14.91 -22.90 14.39
N MET A 740 -15.00 -21.62 14.00
CA MET A 740 -16.02 -21.16 13.06
C MET A 740 -15.78 -21.84 11.70
N ASN A 741 -16.63 -22.82 11.41
CA ASN A 741 -16.21 -23.94 10.57
C ASN A 741 -16.02 -23.55 9.10
N ILE A 742 -14.77 -23.37 8.70
CA ILE A 742 -14.35 -22.96 7.34
C ILE A 742 -14.96 -23.87 6.26
N SER A 743 -15.20 -25.16 6.55
CA SER A 743 -15.88 -26.08 5.63
C SER A 743 -17.33 -25.68 5.34
N LYS A 744 -18.08 -25.13 6.32
CA LYS A 744 -19.43 -24.60 6.11
C LYS A 744 -19.41 -23.32 5.26
N CYS A 745 -18.48 -22.41 5.52
CA CYS A 745 -18.35 -21.17 4.73
C CYS A 745 -17.92 -21.48 3.28
N TYR A 746 -16.99 -22.42 3.10
CA TYR A 746 -16.61 -22.97 1.79
C TYR A 746 -17.82 -23.60 1.09
N SER A 747 -18.61 -24.42 1.80
CA SER A 747 -19.86 -25.02 1.32
C SER A 747 -20.80 -23.97 0.76
N ILE A 748 -21.14 -22.96 1.56
CA ILE A 748 -22.08 -21.88 1.19
C ILE A 748 -21.53 -21.04 0.04
N PHE A 749 -20.21 -20.82 -0.01
CA PHE A 749 -19.55 -20.14 -1.13
C PHE A 749 -19.67 -20.93 -2.43
N ILE A 750 -19.41 -22.24 -2.43
CA ILE A 750 -19.58 -23.09 -3.62
C ILE A 750 -21.05 -23.18 -4.04
N ASP A 751 -21.99 -23.29 -3.09
CA ASP A 751 -23.43 -23.27 -3.40
C ASP A 751 -23.81 -22.00 -4.16
N ASN A 752 -23.51 -20.82 -3.62
CA ASN A 752 -23.87 -19.54 -4.22
C ASN A 752 -23.06 -19.23 -5.50
N LEU A 753 -21.82 -19.70 -5.59
CA LEU A 753 -21.01 -19.61 -6.81
C LEU A 753 -21.66 -20.42 -7.96
N LEU A 754 -22.33 -21.53 -7.66
CA LEU A 754 -22.99 -22.39 -8.64
C LEU A 754 -24.47 -22.04 -8.87
N ASP A 755 -25.16 -21.50 -7.87
CA ASP A 755 -26.61 -21.23 -7.92
C ASP A 755 -26.96 -19.76 -8.23
N GLN A 756 -26.09 -18.80 -7.89
CA GLN A 756 -26.23 -17.41 -8.34
C GLN A 756 -25.19 -17.02 -9.38
N THR A 757 -23.90 -17.26 -9.12
CA THR A 757 -22.87 -16.68 -10.01
C THR A 757 -22.70 -17.45 -11.31
N TRP A 758 -22.72 -18.79 -11.31
CA TRP A 758 -22.76 -19.65 -12.50
C TRP A 758 -24.10 -19.51 -13.24
N ASN A 759 -25.19 -19.28 -12.53
CA ASN A 759 -26.49 -18.91 -13.12
C ASN A 759 -26.39 -17.58 -13.89
N TRP A 760 -25.82 -16.53 -13.28
CA TRP A 760 -25.47 -15.26 -13.96
C TRP A 760 -24.46 -15.43 -15.10
N TRP A 761 -23.61 -16.46 -15.01
CA TRP A 761 -22.61 -16.80 -16.03
C TRP A 761 -23.23 -17.50 -17.24
N LEU A 762 -24.01 -18.57 -17.06
CA LEU A 762 -24.80 -19.21 -18.09
C LEU A 762 -25.75 -18.21 -18.76
N ARG A 763 -26.42 -17.36 -17.98
CA ARG A 763 -27.15 -16.19 -18.50
C ARG A 763 -26.27 -15.37 -19.43
N ARG A 764 -25.06 -14.97 -19.02
CA ARG A 764 -24.19 -14.09 -19.84
C ARG A 764 -23.54 -14.80 -21.04
N VAL A 765 -23.47 -16.13 -21.05
CA VAL A 765 -22.92 -16.95 -22.14
C VAL A 765 -23.99 -17.30 -23.17
N PHE A 766 -25.19 -17.67 -22.75
CA PHE A 766 -26.30 -18.03 -23.64
C PHE A 766 -27.20 -16.83 -24.01
N SER A 767 -27.19 -15.74 -23.23
CA SER A 767 -27.73 -14.43 -23.67
C SER A 767 -26.78 -13.71 -24.64
N ARG A 768 -25.54 -14.17 -24.84
CA ARG A 768 -24.64 -13.63 -25.88
C ARG A 768 -25.09 -13.89 -27.32
N CYS A 769 -26.23 -14.59 -27.51
CA CYS A 769 -27.10 -14.41 -28.68
C CYS A 769 -27.49 -12.92 -28.96
N GLY A 770 -27.18 -11.98 -28.05
CA GLY A 770 -27.09 -10.55 -28.37
C GLY A 770 -26.13 -9.73 -27.50
N THR A 771 -24.95 -9.48 -28.04
CA THR A 771 -24.25 -8.17 -28.04
C THR A 771 -24.23 -7.33 -26.74
N ILE A 772 -23.48 -7.78 -25.72
CA ILE A 772 -22.98 -6.90 -24.63
C ILE A 772 -21.47 -6.59 -24.75
N VAL A 773 -20.69 -7.36 -25.52
CA VAL A 773 -19.24 -7.10 -25.72
C VAL A 773 -18.98 -5.74 -26.37
N ASP A 774 -19.79 -5.35 -27.36
CA ASP A 774 -19.62 -4.09 -28.09
C ASP A 774 -19.98 -2.83 -27.25
N ALA A 775 -20.61 -2.99 -26.08
CA ALA A 775 -20.93 -1.86 -25.20
C ALA A 775 -19.67 -1.15 -24.64
N PHE A 776 -18.52 -1.84 -24.63
CA PHE A 776 -17.24 -1.27 -24.24
C PHE A 776 -16.38 -0.79 -25.42
N ILE A 777 -16.66 -1.20 -26.67
CA ILE A 777 -15.72 -0.99 -27.79
C ILE A 777 -16.44 -0.75 -29.14
N PRO A 778 -16.41 0.50 -29.64
CA PRO A 778 -16.61 0.80 -31.06
C PRO A 778 -15.32 0.64 -31.92
N PHE A 779 -14.13 0.83 -31.33
CA PHE A 779 -12.90 1.10 -32.11
C PHE A 779 -11.77 0.05 -32.06
N LYS A 780 -11.55 -0.67 -30.94
CA LYS A 780 -10.42 -1.63 -30.80
C LYS A 780 -10.64 -2.97 -31.52
N ARG A 781 -11.89 -3.45 -31.69
CA ARG A 781 -12.21 -4.74 -32.36
C ARG A 781 -11.65 -4.86 -33.79
N ARG A 782 -11.41 -3.74 -34.50
CA ARG A 782 -10.78 -3.70 -35.84
C ARG A 782 -9.25 -3.60 -35.85
N ARG A 783 -8.60 -3.27 -34.72
CA ARG A 783 -7.15 -3.00 -34.67
C ARG A 783 -6.31 -4.24 -34.30
N PHE A 784 -6.89 -5.18 -33.56
CA PHE A 784 -6.25 -6.47 -33.21
C PHE A 784 -6.57 -7.64 -34.14
N SER A 785 -7.51 -7.47 -35.08
CA SER A 785 -7.98 -8.51 -36.02
C SER A 785 -7.39 -8.40 -37.43
N ASN A 786 -6.98 -7.21 -37.86
CA ASN A 786 -6.52 -6.95 -39.24
C ASN A 786 -5.04 -7.27 -39.51
N SER A 787 -4.27 -7.71 -38.52
CA SER A 787 -2.88 -8.11 -38.71
C SER A 787 -2.77 -9.59 -39.07
N LYS A 788 -2.50 -9.88 -40.35
CA LYS A 788 -2.21 -11.24 -40.87
C LYS A 788 -0.88 -11.80 -40.33
N PHE A 789 -0.82 -12.12 -39.04
CA PHE A 789 0.30 -12.84 -38.46
C PHE A 789 0.19 -14.34 -38.74
N ARG A 790 1.23 -14.90 -39.36
CA ARG A 790 1.38 -16.34 -39.53
C ARG A 790 1.58 -17.01 -38.16
N TYR A 791 1.11 -18.24 -38.03
CA TYR A 791 1.35 -19.12 -36.89
C TYR A 791 2.82 -19.10 -36.45
N VAL A 792 3.04 -18.87 -35.15
CA VAL A 792 4.32 -19.06 -34.45
C VAL A 792 4.03 -19.93 -33.24
N ASN A 793 4.70 -21.08 -33.12
CA ASN A 793 4.58 -21.96 -31.96
C ASN A 793 5.30 -21.35 -30.75
N TRP A 794 4.57 -21.16 -29.65
CA TRP A 794 5.10 -20.59 -28.40
C TRP A 794 5.64 -21.69 -27.48
N ASN A 795 6.78 -22.27 -27.82
CA ASN A 795 7.50 -23.20 -26.93
C ASN A 795 8.19 -22.43 -25.79
N LEU A 796 7.61 -22.46 -24.59
CA LEU A 796 8.21 -21.93 -23.36
C LEU A 796 9.29 -22.86 -22.76
N THR A 797 10.20 -23.35 -23.60
CA THR A 797 11.32 -24.23 -23.19
C THR A 797 12.57 -23.96 -24.03
N ASP A 798 13.38 -22.97 -23.64
CA ASP A 798 14.83 -23.06 -23.81
C ASP A 798 15.58 -22.08 -22.88
N VAL A 799 16.13 -22.63 -21.78
CA VAL A 799 17.04 -21.92 -20.88
C VAL A 799 18.45 -22.47 -21.11
N LYS A 800 19.23 -21.81 -21.98
CA LYS A 800 20.69 -22.01 -22.13
C LYS A 800 21.33 -20.95 -23.03
N GLY A 801 22.56 -20.55 -22.66
CA GLY A 801 23.56 -20.07 -23.62
C GLY A 801 23.67 -18.55 -23.80
N VAL A 802 24.54 -17.92 -23.02
CA VAL A 802 25.10 -16.60 -23.36
C VAL A 802 26.00 -16.72 -24.60
N ARG A 803 25.81 -15.87 -25.62
CA ARG A 803 26.91 -15.33 -26.47
C ARG A 803 26.50 -14.13 -27.34
N ASN A 804 27.50 -13.31 -27.59
CA ASN A 804 27.46 -11.99 -28.23
C ASN A 804 26.93 -11.99 -29.67
N TYR A 805 26.35 -10.86 -30.09
CA TYR A 805 26.41 -10.37 -31.47
C TYR A 805 26.88 -8.89 -31.49
N PRO A 806 27.60 -8.45 -32.54
CA PRO A 806 28.09 -7.07 -32.68
C PRO A 806 27.00 -6.11 -33.20
N PRO A 807 27.23 -4.78 -33.17
CA PRO A 807 26.34 -3.78 -33.79
C PRO A 807 26.48 -3.76 -35.33
N ILE A 808 25.90 -2.73 -35.96
CA ILE A 808 25.84 -2.38 -37.41
C ILE A 808 24.50 -2.83 -38.06
N HIS A 809 23.73 -1.98 -38.77
CA HIS A 809 23.95 -0.56 -39.12
C HIS A 809 22.75 0.33 -38.85
#